data_AF-A0A8S3V655-F1
#
_entry.id   AF-A0A8S3V655-F1
#
_cell.length_a   1.000
_cell.length_b   1.000
_cell.length_c   1.000
_cell.angle_alpha   90.00
_cell.angle_beta   90.00
_cell.angle_gamma   90.00
#
_symmetry.space_group_name_H-M   'P 1'
#
loop_
_entity.id
_entity.type
_entity.pdbx_description
1 polymer ?
#
loop_
_entity_poly.entity_id
_entity_poly.type
_entity_poly.pdbx_seq_one_letter_code
_entity_poly.pdbx_strand_id
1 'polypeptide(L)'
;MKESSCPKHFEDNILQSDCPKIANKDPLDGPVRCYINGHCSSVDCCVYDEKILTSLNVFINIDSCNYVLEVGIENYKFSKSLLEFDWSSFQLEELPRSNNYIISMVISICWDSEAACDYRITVLENSILAKEYCDWRRPFLNPDFSLTKWEDENGYPANTPLHGQALTDLLEDIGVSKYYESKQCNTSSHPDFALTVDRWSFACPHRVSLVLPLPDNIVCSLSETCTSVDCCMDVELLNKSFHIYLDIDPCYHRLTVGIEQMQFNRSLQDYSWGTVLEVSLLGVINMNFTIDDLPDDKMFIVSMNVSVCFEANSTCEDDIVNVLDNALLPKQQCKYSEDFNVEDFSLTKWMSTRDIDDLKEYMLYQVFEELDASSFLNDYSCDGSKEPWGPTNDGWIRECPKYLSLPYISSRETTCIIMDTCTGIKCCVETPSLGRSFVFSFELDACNFQLTIRIEKFVYNETLVNYVYDFSLDDWATTRGQEFTNLTDIAVLQVSSDLGISKFFKTPSCVRNEIFYQPENLGWKRDCPVTTKLPELQPGLTCVLLPSCTEVDCCIDVDIIHHSFNVILKLDPCDENLIVGIENFIFSISLYEFDWGVRKKLYLNNVIRMDYSIYDLKSDNSYLVDMNVSVCFESSKPCLIDQIVLNKTKLAKKPCKWQTGFKNSSFSLSAWKNSSDIDPSQPLSQLEIRKLEETLKIAPFLLDNACQRFNSPYVPQTDGWRTDCSQEIRNLPSLLSNMNCYIDQSCTSVQCCIDVNELGKSLEIGVKIDPCDFRLTVRIEKLSFDVTLHDYVWGKQEYLDLYGIIQISFVIRNLYEEKIYLISLNASVNFDARREAEYNIIMENNLLPKTVCDWSSDFYIPEFSLTNWLQKKNLRIEDSIPSNILYQLYEETNMGHYFLDNKCSRLVYPFDNSWTKDCGMNMTLPMLPSGISCFITDTCTGIQCCVMNNLLQQTFEVSFLLDSCNRKLSISIEKIQYNNTLLDFKFGTYYSFSLQGIIQVQYSIEDLYTEMYFLVNMKIQFCYESTEPQCNHQFIILQNTKLPKRQCDWNSGFSTPGKSSLGFFFSSSNVVIANS
;
A
#
# COMPACT_ATOMS: atom_id res chain seq x y z
N MET A 1 -72.74 -30.11 -14.61
CA MET A 1 -72.13 -28.92 -14.01
C MET A 1 -70.87 -29.39 -13.30
N LYS A 2 -69.74 -29.44 -14.01
CA LYS A 2 -68.43 -29.61 -13.37
C LYS A 2 -68.07 -28.26 -12.77
N GLU A 3 -67.65 -28.25 -11.51
CA GLU A 3 -67.12 -27.07 -10.82
C GLU A 3 -66.00 -26.45 -11.66
N SER A 4 -65.94 -25.12 -11.70
CA SER A 4 -64.90 -24.37 -12.42
C SER A 4 -63.51 -24.82 -11.96
N SER A 5 -62.59 -25.09 -12.91
CA SER A 5 -61.18 -25.40 -12.63
C SER A 5 -60.37 -24.21 -12.12
N CYS A 6 -60.95 -23.01 -12.12
CA CYS A 6 -60.28 -21.80 -11.71
C CYS A 6 -60.16 -21.65 -10.18
N PRO A 7 -58.99 -21.25 -9.66
CA PRO A 7 -58.78 -20.89 -8.26
C PRO A 7 -59.84 -19.95 -7.66
N LYS A 8 -60.08 -20.01 -6.34
CA LYS A 8 -61.14 -19.23 -5.66
C LYS A 8 -60.86 -17.72 -5.51
N HIS A 9 -59.76 -17.21 -6.03
CA HIS A 9 -59.26 -15.85 -5.77
C HIS A 9 -59.70 -14.78 -6.80
N PHE A 10 -60.61 -15.09 -7.73
CA PHE A 10 -61.02 -14.16 -8.79
C PHE A 10 -62.35 -13.45 -8.48
N GLU A 11 -62.30 -12.23 -7.92
CA GLU A 11 -63.51 -11.47 -7.57
C GLU A 11 -64.07 -10.59 -8.72
N ASP A 12 -63.26 -10.13 -9.69
CA ASP A 12 -63.71 -9.26 -10.80
C ASP A 12 -62.97 -9.51 -12.14
N ASN A 13 -63.46 -8.96 -13.27
CA ASN A 13 -62.85 -9.01 -14.62
C ASN A 13 -61.59 -8.12 -14.75
N ILE A 14 -60.69 -8.16 -13.78
CA ILE A 14 -59.56 -7.23 -13.59
C ILE A 14 -58.27 -8.07 -13.45
N LEU A 15 -57.12 -7.54 -13.90
CA LEU A 15 -55.82 -8.09 -13.51
C LEU A 15 -55.53 -7.67 -12.06
N GLN A 16 -55.62 -8.63 -11.13
CA GLN A 16 -55.29 -8.40 -9.73
C GLN A 16 -53.82 -8.75 -9.48
N SER A 17 -53.10 -7.89 -8.79
CA SER A 17 -51.66 -8.04 -8.55
C SER A 17 -51.33 -7.68 -7.11
N ASP A 18 -50.74 -8.64 -6.39
CA ASP A 18 -50.09 -8.39 -5.10
C ASP A 18 -48.60 -8.04 -5.28
N CYS A 19 -48.10 -8.04 -6.52
CA CYS A 19 -46.73 -7.69 -6.86
C CYS A 19 -46.50 -6.17 -6.72
N PRO A 20 -45.51 -5.71 -5.91
CA PRO A 20 -45.33 -4.29 -5.58
C PRO A 20 -45.09 -3.36 -6.78
N LYS A 21 -44.52 -3.88 -7.87
CA LYS A 21 -44.16 -3.11 -9.08
C LYS A 21 -45.24 -3.14 -10.18
N ILE A 22 -46.32 -3.91 -10.00
CA ILE A 22 -47.41 -4.00 -11.00
C ILE A 22 -48.72 -3.53 -10.36
N ALA A 23 -49.23 -2.39 -10.83
CA ALA A 23 -50.54 -1.90 -10.44
C ALA A 23 -51.66 -2.76 -11.07
N ASN A 24 -52.77 -2.90 -10.35
CA ASN A 24 -54.01 -3.46 -10.89
C ASN A 24 -54.43 -2.68 -12.14
N LYS A 25 -54.74 -3.38 -13.24
CA LYS A 25 -55.14 -2.76 -14.51
C LYS A 25 -56.66 -2.82 -14.70
N ASP A 26 -57.21 -1.83 -15.42
CA ASP A 26 -58.59 -1.78 -15.94
C ASP A 26 -59.01 -3.11 -16.63
N PRO A 27 -60.33 -3.36 -16.83
CA PRO A 27 -60.81 -4.69 -17.21
C PRO A 27 -60.11 -5.26 -18.44
N LEU A 28 -59.62 -6.51 -18.32
CA LEU A 28 -59.03 -7.23 -19.45
C LEU A 28 -60.09 -7.40 -20.54
N ASP A 29 -59.74 -7.11 -21.79
CA ASP A 29 -60.67 -7.08 -22.91
C ASP A 29 -61.06 -8.52 -23.32
N GLY A 30 -62.04 -9.11 -22.62
CA GLY A 30 -62.51 -10.47 -22.86
C GLY A 30 -62.93 -11.24 -21.58
N PRO A 31 -63.28 -12.52 -21.69
CA PRO A 31 -63.75 -13.35 -20.58
C PRO A 31 -62.59 -13.93 -19.73
N VAL A 32 -61.57 -13.13 -19.44
CA VAL A 32 -60.34 -13.55 -18.76
C VAL A 32 -60.16 -12.82 -17.43
N ARG A 33 -59.78 -13.56 -16.40
CA ARG A 33 -59.46 -13.05 -15.06
C ARG A 33 -58.07 -13.53 -14.67
N CYS A 34 -57.15 -12.62 -14.34
CA CYS A 34 -55.77 -12.98 -14.04
C CYS A 34 -55.34 -12.45 -12.67
N TYR A 35 -54.46 -13.20 -12.00
CA TYR A 35 -53.88 -12.88 -10.71
C TYR A 35 -52.35 -13.01 -10.76
N ILE A 36 -51.63 -12.05 -10.18
CA ILE A 36 -50.18 -12.08 -9.98
C ILE A 36 -49.89 -12.18 -8.49
N ASN A 37 -49.06 -13.15 -8.10
CA ASN A 37 -48.71 -13.37 -6.70
C ASN A 37 -47.84 -12.24 -6.11
N GLY A 38 -47.78 -12.17 -4.78
CA GLY A 38 -46.99 -11.16 -4.06
C GLY A 38 -45.47 -11.25 -4.27
N HIS A 39 -44.98 -12.39 -4.75
CA HIS A 39 -43.56 -12.62 -5.06
C HIS A 39 -43.20 -12.24 -6.52
N CYS A 40 -44.16 -11.75 -7.31
CA CYS A 40 -43.97 -11.41 -8.72
C CYS A 40 -43.46 -12.58 -9.60
N SER A 41 -43.62 -13.82 -9.15
CA SER A 41 -43.06 -15.02 -9.78
C SER A 41 -44.09 -15.85 -10.55
N SER A 42 -45.39 -15.65 -10.32
CA SER A 42 -46.44 -16.39 -11.03
C SER A 42 -47.60 -15.50 -11.48
N VAL A 43 -48.14 -15.84 -12.65
CA VAL A 43 -49.34 -15.24 -13.25
C VAL A 43 -50.33 -16.36 -13.57
N ASP A 44 -51.48 -16.34 -12.91
CA ASP A 44 -52.55 -17.32 -13.07
C ASP A 44 -53.78 -16.67 -13.71
N CYS A 45 -54.25 -17.21 -14.83
CA CYS A 45 -55.36 -16.68 -15.62
C CYS A 45 -56.49 -17.70 -15.80
N CYS A 46 -57.69 -17.36 -15.35
CA CYS A 46 -58.93 -18.06 -15.63
C CYS A 46 -59.58 -17.52 -16.91
N VAL A 47 -59.68 -18.37 -17.94
CA VAL A 47 -60.18 -18.03 -19.28
C VAL A 47 -61.51 -18.73 -19.52
N TYR A 48 -62.63 -18.02 -19.65
CA TYR A 48 -63.92 -18.62 -20.01
C TYR A 48 -64.15 -18.57 -21.52
N ASP A 49 -64.52 -19.69 -22.14
CA ASP A 49 -64.86 -19.72 -23.57
C ASP A 49 -66.30 -20.20 -23.78
N GLU A 50 -67.06 -19.41 -24.56
CA GLU A 50 -68.49 -19.62 -24.80
C GLU A 50 -68.77 -20.86 -25.66
N LYS A 51 -67.81 -21.33 -26.47
CA LYS A 51 -67.97 -22.51 -27.33
C LYS A 51 -67.77 -23.81 -26.57
N ILE A 52 -66.92 -23.82 -25.55
CA ILE A 52 -66.72 -24.99 -24.65
C ILE A 52 -67.57 -24.94 -23.37
N LEU A 53 -68.22 -23.81 -23.08
CA LEU A 53 -69.10 -23.61 -21.91
C LEU A 53 -68.40 -23.91 -20.57
N THR A 54 -67.08 -23.71 -20.50
CA THR A 54 -66.27 -23.93 -19.30
C THR A 54 -65.12 -22.92 -19.24
N SER A 55 -64.57 -22.74 -18.04
CA SER A 55 -63.33 -22.00 -17.84
C SER A 55 -62.12 -22.92 -17.92
N LEU A 56 -60.99 -22.37 -18.36
CA LEU A 56 -59.67 -22.99 -18.39
C LEU A 56 -58.70 -22.17 -17.51
N ASN A 57 -57.90 -22.83 -16.68
CA ASN A 57 -56.77 -22.21 -16.00
C ASN A 57 -55.56 -22.17 -16.94
N VAL A 58 -54.93 -21.02 -17.11
CA VAL A 58 -53.70 -20.81 -17.88
C VAL A 58 -52.72 -20.11 -16.96
N PHE A 59 -51.52 -20.65 -16.78
CA PHE A 59 -50.55 -20.08 -15.85
C PHE A 59 -49.15 -20.01 -16.45
N ILE A 60 -48.39 -19.04 -15.98
CA ILE A 60 -46.94 -18.96 -16.15
C ILE A 60 -46.31 -18.78 -14.76
N ASN A 61 -45.30 -19.59 -14.46
CA ASN A 61 -44.54 -19.55 -13.22
C ASN A 61 -43.05 -19.46 -13.57
N ILE A 62 -42.39 -18.42 -13.06
CA ILE A 62 -40.98 -18.15 -13.24
C ILE A 62 -40.30 -18.35 -11.88
N ASP A 63 -39.68 -19.50 -11.70
CA ASP A 63 -38.87 -19.80 -10.53
C ASP A 63 -37.42 -19.39 -10.82
N SER A 64 -37.10 -18.12 -10.52
CA SER A 64 -35.75 -17.57 -10.68
C SER A 64 -34.72 -18.26 -9.80
N CYS A 65 -35.17 -18.87 -8.70
CA CYS A 65 -34.31 -19.58 -7.78
C CYS A 65 -33.91 -20.94 -8.35
N ASN A 66 -34.86 -21.69 -8.90
CA ASN A 66 -34.57 -23.01 -9.46
C ASN A 66 -34.20 -22.99 -10.95
N TYR A 67 -34.18 -21.80 -11.55
CA TYR A 67 -33.95 -21.56 -12.98
C TYR A 67 -34.96 -22.31 -13.85
N VAL A 68 -36.25 -22.24 -13.49
CA VAL A 68 -37.32 -22.96 -14.20
C VAL A 68 -38.42 -22.00 -14.64
N LEU A 69 -38.80 -22.10 -15.91
CA LEU A 69 -40.01 -21.51 -16.47
C LEU A 69 -41.04 -22.61 -16.69
N GLU A 70 -42.19 -22.51 -16.02
CA GLU A 70 -43.34 -23.37 -16.27
C GLU A 70 -44.47 -22.58 -16.94
N VAL A 71 -45.02 -23.11 -18.03
CA VAL A 71 -46.20 -22.57 -18.72
C VAL A 71 -47.23 -23.69 -18.85
N GLY A 72 -48.45 -23.48 -18.38
CA GLY A 72 -49.46 -24.53 -18.35
C GLY A 72 -50.86 -24.07 -18.73
N ILE A 73 -51.66 -25.05 -19.16
CA ILE A 73 -53.11 -24.97 -19.34
C ILE A 73 -53.71 -26.16 -18.59
N GLU A 74 -54.55 -25.89 -17.59
CA GLU A 74 -55.14 -26.89 -16.70
C GLU A 74 -54.04 -27.75 -16.04
N ASN A 75 -54.10 -29.07 -16.21
CA ASN A 75 -53.11 -30.02 -15.70
C ASN A 75 -51.95 -30.25 -16.68
N TYR A 76 -51.98 -29.65 -17.87
CA TYR A 76 -50.90 -29.77 -18.84
C TYR A 76 -49.90 -28.64 -18.60
N LYS A 77 -48.66 -28.98 -18.28
CA LYS A 77 -47.57 -28.02 -18.10
C LYS A 77 -46.37 -28.34 -18.98
N PHE A 78 -45.78 -27.30 -19.53
CA PHE A 78 -44.50 -27.29 -20.19
C PHE A 78 -43.48 -26.63 -19.25
N SER A 79 -42.34 -27.26 -19.04
CA SER A 79 -41.28 -26.74 -18.18
C SER A 79 -39.99 -26.63 -18.99
N LYS A 80 -39.27 -25.51 -18.84
CA LYS A 80 -37.99 -25.28 -19.51
C LYS A 80 -36.99 -24.66 -18.54
N SER A 81 -35.72 -25.07 -18.63
CA SER A 81 -34.62 -24.48 -17.86
C SER A 81 -34.36 -23.04 -18.34
N LEU A 82 -34.17 -22.11 -17.41
CA LEU A 82 -33.76 -20.73 -17.68
C LEU A 82 -32.25 -20.62 -17.99
N LEU A 83 -31.44 -21.62 -17.61
CA LEU A 83 -29.99 -21.64 -17.86
C LEU A 83 -29.65 -21.84 -19.35
N GLU A 84 -30.48 -22.59 -20.07
CA GLU A 84 -30.31 -22.90 -21.51
C GLU A 84 -31.35 -22.17 -22.37
N PHE A 85 -31.99 -21.13 -21.81
CA PHE A 85 -33.10 -20.47 -22.46
C PHE A 85 -32.61 -19.46 -23.49
N ASP A 86 -33.01 -19.66 -24.75
CA ASP A 86 -32.88 -18.62 -25.76
C ASP A 86 -33.92 -17.52 -25.51
N TRP A 87 -33.51 -16.49 -24.79
CA TRP A 87 -34.32 -15.32 -24.44
C TRP A 87 -34.87 -14.56 -25.65
N SER A 88 -34.31 -14.76 -26.86
CA SER A 88 -34.85 -14.16 -28.08
C SER A 88 -36.10 -14.86 -28.62
N SER A 89 -36.34 -16.11 -28.20
CA SER A 89 -37.39 -16.98 -28.76
C SER A 89 -38.75 -16.85 -28.09
N PHE A 90 -38.81 -16.27 -26.88
CA PHE A 90 -40.03 -15.95 -26.15
C PHE A 90 -40.08 -14.44 -25.87
N GLN A 91 -41.27 -13.88 -25.61
CA GLN A 91 -41.39 -12.50 -25.15
C GLN A 91 -41.03 -12.39 -23.64
N LEU A 92 -39.88 -12.94 -23.27
CA LEU A 92 -39.32 -12.93 -21.93
C LEU A 92 -37.85 -12.54 -22.04
N GLU A 93 -37.45 -11.47 -21.37
CA GLU A 93 -36.09 -10.94 -21.37
C GLU A 93 -35.59 -10.78 -19.93
N GLU A 94 -34.33 -11.12 -19.69
CA GLU A 94 -33.70 -11.01 -18.38
C GLU A 94 -32.92 -9.71 -18.25
N LEU A 95 -33.15 -8.98 -17.14
CA LEU A 95 -32.40 -7.78 -16.77
C LEU A 95 -31.55 -8.10 -15.51
N PRO A 96 -30.29 -8.52 -15.69
CA PRO A 96 -29.49 -9.08 -14.59
C PRO A 96 -29.08 -8.05 -13.54
N ARG A 97 -28.77 -6.79 -13.90
CA ARG A 97 -28.22 -5.80 -12.94
C ARG A 97 -29.28 -5.19 -12.02
N SER A 98 -30.50 -5.06 -12.52
CA SER A 98 -31.68 -4.57 -11.79
C SER A 98 -32.46 -5.71 -11.12
N ASN A 99 -32.05 -6.96 -11.34
CA ASN A 99 -32.69 -8.16 -10.82
C ASN A 99 -34.18 -8.26 -11.21
N ASN A 100 -34.51 -8.07 -12.50
CA ASN A 100 -35.88 -8.16 -13.02
C ASN A 100 -35.98 -9.00 -14.32
N TYR A 101 -37.20 -9.32 -14.73
CA TYR A 101 -37.57 -9.83 -16.05
C TYR A 101 -38.51 -8.84 -16.74
N ILE A 102 -38.41 -8.72 -18.06
CA ILE A 102 -39.44 -8.12 -18.91
C ILE A 102 -40.23 -9.26 -19.53
N ILE A 103 -41.55 -9.28 -19.33
CA ILE A 103 -42.43 -10.31 -19.87
C ILE A 103 -43.61 -9.70 -20.64
N SER A 104 -43.94 -10.30 -21.77
CA SER A 104 -45.25 -10.15 -22.42
C SER A 104 -45.97 -11.49 -22.46
N MET A 105 -47.25 -11.47 -22.13
CA MET A 105 -48.13 -12.64 -22.11
C MET A 105 -49.39 -12.32 -22.90
N VAL A 106 -49.64 -13.08 -23.96
CA VAL A 106 -50.84 -13.00 -24.78
C VAL A 106 -51.54 -14.35 -24.79
N ILE A 107 -52.81 -14.37 -24.38
CA ILE A 107 -53.67 -15.56 -24.47
C ILE A 107 -54.49 -15.45 -25.75
N SER A 108 -54.35 -16.42 -26.64
CA SER A 108 -55.14 -16.50 -27.88
C SER A 108 -55.99 -17.76 -27.91
N ILE A 109 -57.27 -17.63 -28.25
CA ILE A 109 -58.21 -18.75 -28.38
C ILE A 109 -58.65 -18.84 -29.83
N CYS A 110 -58.20 -19.90 -30.51
CA CYS A 110 -58.35 -20.05 -31.95
C CYS A 110 -59.04 -21.39 -32.24
N TRP A 111 -60.07 -21.35 -33.09
CA TRP A 111 -60.85 -22.54 -33.45
C TRP A 111 -60.55 -23.03 -34.87
N ASP A 112 -60.07 -22.13 -35.74
CA ASP A 112 -59.73 -22.41 -37.12
C ASP A 112 -58.26 -22.03 -37.38
N SER A 113 -57.53 -22.84 -38.13
CA SER A 113 -56.08 -22.66 -38.38
C SER A 113 -55.73 -21.52 -39.34
N GLU A 114 -56.71 -21.03 -40.11
CA GLU A 114 -56.51 -20.00 -41.16
C GLU A 114 -57.32 -18.73 -40.92
N ALA A 115 -58.14 -18.67 -39.85
CA ALA A 115 -58.91 -17.49 -39.45
C ALA A 115 -58.27 -16.80 -38.24
N ALA A 116 -58.61 -15.52 -38.03
CA ALA A 116 -58.21 -14.83 -36.82
C ALA A 116 -58.84 -15.51 -35.60
N CYS A 117 -58.07 -15.66 -34.53
CA CYS A 117 -58.53 -16.20 -33.25
C CYS A 117 -59.71 -15.38 -32.73
N ASP A 118 -60.70 -16.05 -32.14
CA ASP A 118 -61.90 -15.38 -31.62
C ASP A 118 -61.55 -14.43 -30.47
N TYR A 119 -60.52 -14.77 -29.70
CA TYR A 119 -59.97 -13.94 -28.65
C TYR A 119 -58.45 -13.87 -28.78
N ARG A 120 -57.90 -12.66 -28.61
CA ARG A 120 -56.46 -12.39 -28.48
C ARG A 120 -56.28 -11.34 -27.40
N ILE A 121 -55.94 -11.79 -26.20
CA ILE A 121 -56.01 -11.01 -24.96
C ILE A 121 -54.59 -10.82 -24.45
N THR A 122 -54.12 -9.59 -24.42
CA THR A 122 -52.82 -9.24 -23.84
C THR A 122 -52.97 -9.11 -22.33
N VAL A 123 -52.40 -10.06 -21.59
CA VAL A 123 -52.41 -10.08 -20.12
C VAL A 123 -51.29 -9.20 -19.58
N LEU A 124 -50.07 -9.42 -20.08
CA LEU A 124 -48.90 -8.61 -19.80
C LEU A 124 -48.33 -8.10 -21.12
N GLU A 125 -47.96 -6.82 -21.15
CA GLU A 125 -47.26 -6.21 -22.28
C GLU A 125 -46.01 -5.54 -21.72
N ASN A 126 -44.85 -6.08 -22.08
CA ASN A 126 -43.52 -5.66 -21.67
C ASN A 126 -43.45 -5.26 -20.19
N SER A 127 -44.07 -6.08 -19.35
CA SER A 127 -44.25 -5.79 -17.94
C SER A 127 -43.03 -6.27 -17.16
N ILE A 128 -42.62 -5.48 -16.16
CA ILE A 128 -41.41 -5.75 -15.37
C ILE A 128 -41.80 -6.59 -14.15
N LEU A 129 -41.19 -7.75 -13.99
CA LEU A 129 -41.33 -8.62 -12.82
C LEU A 129 -40.01 -8.67 -12.06
N ALA A 130 -40.02 -8.34 -10.77
CA ALA A 130 -38.83 -8.49 -9.93
C ALA A 130 -38.52 -9.96 -9.71
N LYS A 131 -37.23 -10.33 -9.75
CA LYS A 131 -36.82 -11.69 -9.36
C LYS A 131 -36.95 -11.85 -7.85
N GLU A 132 -37.31 -13.06 -7.43
CA GLU A 132 -37.39 -13.38 -6.02
C GLU A 132 -35.98 -13.43 -5.40
N TYR A 133 -35.86 -12.93 -4.16
CA TYR A 133 -34.65 -13.12 -3.37
C TYR A 133 -34.58 -14.57 -2.91
N CYS A 134 -33.66 -15.32 -3.50
CA CYS A 134 -33.52 -16.73 -3.17
C CYS A 134 -32.73 -16.92 -1.87
N ASP A 135 -33.16 -17.88 -1.06
CA ASP A 135 -32.30 -18.44 -0.02
C ASP A 135 -31.28 -19.35 -0.70
N TRP A 136 -30.01 -18.93 -0.64
CA TRP A 136 -28.90 -19.66 -1.25
C TRP A 136 -28.27 -20.67 -0.29
N ARG A 137 -28.78 -20.79 0.95
CA ARG A 137 -28.49 -21.90 1.86
C ARG A 137 -29.37 -23.09 1.52
N ARG A 138 -29.16 -23.65 0.32
CA ARG A 138 -29.99 -24.75 -0.15
C ARG A 138 -29.55 -26.05 0.50
N PRO A 139 -30.39 -26.70 1.32
CA PRO A 139 -30.07 -28.03 1.81
C PRO A 139 -30.11 -29.05 0.67
N PHE A 140 -29.72 -30.28 0.98
CA PHE A 140 -29.88 -31.41 0.08
C PHE A 140 -31.32 -31.53 -0.43
N LEU A 141 -31.45 -31.84 -1.73
CA LEU A 141 -32.75 -32.09 -2.37
C LEU A 141 -33.54 -33.19 -1.63
N ASN A 142 -32.82 -34.21 -1.14
CA ASN A 142 -33.32 -35.19 -0.18
C ASN A 142 -32.69 -34.90 1.21
N PRO A 143 -33.47 -34.47 2.21
CA PRO A 143 -32.97 -34.17 3.56
C PRO A 143 -32.33 -35.37 4.29
N ASP A 144 -32.61 -36.60 3.85
CA ASP A 144 -32.04 -37.83 4.40
C ASP A 144 -30.99 -38.46 3.46
N PHE A 145 -30.49 -37.69 2.49
CA PHE A 145 -29.51 -38.15 1.51
C PHE A 145 -28.24 -38.67 2.18
N SER A 146 -27.76 -39.79 1.66
CA SER A 146 -26.52 -40.44 2.06
C SER A 146 -25.97 -41.15 0.84
N LEU A 147 -24.76 -40.80 0.43
CA LEU A 147 -24.12 -41.40 -0.75
C LEU A 147 -23.96 -42.91 -0.56
N THR A 148 -23.56 -43.35 0.62
CA THR A 148 -23.39 -44.79 0.91
C THR A 148 -24.68 -45.59 0.77
N LYS A 149 -25.82 -45.02 1.20
CA LYS A 149 -27.14 -45.66 0.99
C LYS A 149 -27.53 -45.67 -0.47
N TRP A 150 -27.29 -44.56 -1.19
CA TRP A 150 -27.61 -44.45 -2.61
C TRP A 150 -26.78 -45.44 -3.45
N GLU A 151 -25.48 -45.59 -3.14
CA GLU A 151 -24.60 -46.57 -3.78
C GLU A 151 -25.11 -48.01 -3.55
N ASP A 152 -25.47 -48.36 -2.31
CA ASP A 152 -26.02 -49.67 -1.95
C ASP A 152 -27.34 -49.97 -2.69
N GLU A 153 -28.25 -49.00 -2.77
CA GLU A 153 -29.55 -49.15 -3.43
C GLU A 153 -29.43 -49.32 -4.95
N ASN A 154 -28.41 -48.70 -5.56
CA ASN A 154 -28.16 -48.75 -7.00
C ASN A 154 -27.12 -49.81 -7.42
N GLY A 155 -26.55 -50.54 -6.45
CA GLY A 155 -25.63 -51.66 -6.70
C GLY A 155 -24.19 -51.25 -7.04
N TYR A 156 -23.76 -50.07 -6.57
CA TYR A 156 -22.40 -49.55 -6.72
C TYR A 156 -21.55 -49.80 -5.45
N PRO A 157 -20.24 -50.03 -5.58
CA PRO A 157 -19.36 -50.22 -4.43
C PRO A 157 -19.14 -48.90 -3.68
N ALA A 158 -19.32 -48.93 -2.36
CA ALA A 158 -19.24 -47.74 -1.53
C ALA A 158 -17.90 -47.00 -1.60
N ASN A 159 -17.94 -45.67 -1.61
CA ASN A 159 -16.77 -44.76 -1.60
C ASN A 159 -15.81 -44.99 -2.79
N THR A 160 -16.33 -45.33 -3.96
CA THR A 160 -15.52 -45.44 -5.18
C THR A 160 -15.86 -44.32 -6.16
N PRO A 161 -14.86 -43.72 -6.85
CA PRO A 161 -15.14 -42.70 -7.86
C PRO A 161 -16.14 -43.18 -8.90
N LEU A 162 -17.22 -42.43 -9.07
CA LEU A 162 -18.29 -42.79 -10.01
C LEU A 162 -17.91 -42.36 -11.44
N HIS A 163 -18.27 -43.21 -12.41
CA HIS A 163 -18.00 -42.97 -13.83
C HIS A 163 -19.20 -43.34 -14.70
N GLY A 164 -19.29 -42.72 -15.89
CA GLY A 164 -20.31 -43.04 -16.88
C GLY A 164 -21.74 -42.79 -16.37
N GLN A 165 -22.65 -43.73 -16.64
CA GLN A 165 -24.07 -43.60 -16.28
C GLN A 165 -24.30 -43.44 -14.77
N ALA A 166 -23.51 -44.12 -13.93
CA ALA A 166 -23.64 -44.03 -12.47
C ALA A 166 -23.44 -42.60 -11.96
N LEU A 167 -22.47 -41.88 -12.52
CA LEU A 167 -22.23 -40.48 -12.19
C LEU A 167 -23.36 -39.59 -12.70
N THR A 168 -23.87 -39.85 -13.91
CA THR A 168 -25.01 -39.12 -14.47
C THR A 168 -26.25 -39.27 -13.60
N ASP A 169 -26.56 -40.51 -13.21
CA ASP A 169 -27.69 -40.84 -12.34
C ASP A 169 -27.55 -40.14 -10.97
N LEU A 170 -26.35 -40.18 -10.35
CA LEU A 170 -26.10 -39.50 -9.08
C LEU A 170 -26.30 -37.98 -9.21
N LEU A 171 -25.68 -37.34 -10.21
CA LEU A 171 -25.76 -35.89 -10.39
C LEU A 171 -27.20 -35.43 -10.66
N GLU A 172 -28.01 -36.27 -11.31
CA GLU A 172 -29.44 -36.06 -11.52
C GLU A 172 -30.24 -36.22 -10.22
N ASP A 173 -29.98 -37.28 -9.44
CA ASP A 173 -30.67 -37.56 -8.17
C ASP A 173 -30.38 -36.54 -7.08
N ILE A 174 -29.15 -36.01 -7.00
CA ILE A 174 -28.80 -34.91 -6.08
C ILE A 174 -29.15 -33.53 -6.66
N GLY A 175 -29.58 -33.46 -7.92
CA GLY A 175 -30.11 -32.27 -8.57
C GLY A 175 -29.08 -31.24 -9.05
N VAL A 176 -27.78 -31.56 -8.99
CA VAL A 176 -26.69 -30.63 -9.37
C VAL A 176 -26.42 -30.62 -10.87
N SER A 177 -26.84 -31.66 -11.61
CA SER A 177 -26.57 -31.83 -13.04
C SER A 177 -26.94 -30.62 -13.91
N LYS A 178 -28.05 -29.95 -13.58
CA LYS A 178 -28.56 -28.79 -14.33
C LYS A 178 -27.73 -27.52 -14.17
N TYR A 179 -26.91 -27.41 -13.12
CA TYR A 179 -26.09 -26.23 -12.84
C TYR A 179 -24.69 -26.32 -13.45
N TYR A 180 -24.33 -27.49 -13.98
CA TYR A 180 -22.98 -27.80 -14.42
C TYR A 180 -22.61 -27.06 -15.72
N GLU A 181 -21.47 -26.39 -15.77
CA GLU A 181 -21.00 -25.66 -16.94
C GLU A 181 -20.73 -26.59 -18.13
N SER A 182 -21.09 -26.12 -19.33
CA SER A 182 -20.85 -26.85 -20.58
C SER A 182 -19.36 -27.05 -20.89
N LYS A 183 -18.52 -26.12 -20.43
CA LYS A 183 -17.06 -26.20 -20.52
C LYS A 183 -16.50 -26.29 -19.10
N GLN A 184 -15.94 -27.45 -18.77
CA GLN A 184 -15.41 -27.68 -17.43
C GLN A 184 -14.10 -26.95 -17.18
N CYS A 185 -13.97 -26.40 -15.97
CA CYS A 185 -12.70 -25.92 -15.46
C CYS A 185 -11.73 -27.09 -15.34
N ASN A 186 -10.42 -26.83 -15.40
CA ASN A 186 -9.41 -27.90 -15.35
C ASN A 186 -8.23 -27.47 -14.49
N THR A 187 -7.93 -28.29 -13.48
CA THR A 187 -6.86 -28.05 -12.51
C THR A 187 -5.44 -28.21 -13.07
N SER A 188 -5.31 -28.83 -14.25
CA SER A 188 -4.04 -29.22 -14.87
C SER A 188 -3.66 -28.42 -16.13
N SER A 189 -4.60 -27.72 -16.78
CA SER A 189 -4.34 -27.16 -18.13
C SER A 189 -5.20 -25.96 -18.56
N HIS A 190 -5.80 -25.19 -17.64
CA HIS A 190 -6.57 -24.00 -18.03
C HIS A 190 -5.62 -22.80 -18.31
N PRO A 191 -5.83 -22.01 -19.40
CA PRO A 191 -4.92 -20.92 -19.80
C PRO A 191 -4.63 -19.89 -18.70
N ASP A 192 -5.61 -19.62 -17.83
CA ASP A 192 -5.50 -18.66 -16.73
C ASP A 192 -4.69 -19.18 -15.53
N PHE A 193 -4.39 -20.49 -15.50
CA PHE A 193 -3.71 -21.18 -14.39
C PHE A 193 -2.38 -21.82 -14.82
N ALA A 194 -1.84 -21.46 -15.98
CA ALA A 194 -0.66 -22.09 -16.56
C ALA A 194 0.68 -21.73 -15.87
N LEU A 195 0.69 -20.78 -14.93
CA LEU A 195 1.87 -20.27 -14.21
C LEU A 195 1.65 -20.23 -12.69
N THR A 196 1.11 -21.29 -12.10
CA THR A 196 0.81 -21.31 -10.67
C THR A 196 2.06 -21.48 -9.81
N VAL A 197 2.23 -20.62 -8.80
CA VAL A 197 3.12 -20.85 -7.66
C VAL A 197 2.24 -21.32 -6.50
N ASP A 198 2.55 -22.49 -5.91
CA ASP A 198 1.77 -23.05 -4.80
C ASP A 198 0.25 -23.13 -5.07
N ARG A 199 -0.10 -23.40 -6.35
CA ARG A 199 -1.48 -23.56 -6.86
C ARG A 199 -2.32 -22.27 -6.92
N TRP A 200 -1.64 -21.12 -6.91
CA TRP A 200 -2.23 -19.80 -7.20
C TRP A 200 -1.68 -19.18 -8.48
N SER A 201 -2.57 -18.61 -9.29
CA SER A 201 -2.24 -17.69 -10.39
C SER A 201 -2.44 -16.25 -9.94
N PHE A 202 -1.45 -15.38 -10.18
CA PHE A 202 -1.46 -14.00 -9.70
C PHE A 202 -1.44 -13.02 -10.87
N ALA A 203 -2.57 -12.35 -11.12
CA ALA A 203 -2.65 -11.20 -12.02
C ALA A 203 -2.66 -9.86 -11.25
N CYS A 204 -2.92 -9.90 -9.95
CA CYS A 204 -2.90 -8.74 -9.06
C CYS A 204 -1.50 -8.07 -9.01
N PRO A 205 -1.39 -6.75 -9.23
CA PRO A 205 -0.12 -6.02 -9.16
C PRO A 205 0.37 -5.77 -7.72
N HIS A 206 -0.49 -6.00 -6.72
CA HIS A 206 -0.19 -5.82 -5.30
C HIS A 206 0.10 -7.15 -4.61
N ARG A 207 0.91 -7.12 -3.54
CA ARG A 207 1.14 -8.31 -2.71
C ARG A 207 -0.05 -8.51 -1.78
N VAL A 208 -0.66 -9.69 -1.85
CA VAL A 208 -1.80 -10.10 -1.02
C VAL A 208 -1.38 -11.29 -0.15
N SER A 209 -1.77 -11.28 1.13
CA SER A 209 -1.58 -12.41 2.03
C SER A 209 -2.64 -13.47 1.73
N LEU A 210 -2.23 -14.58 1.10
CA LEU A 210 -3.10 -15.71 0.76
C LEU A 210 -2.69 -16.97 1.52
N VAL A 211 -3.60 -17.94 1.60
CA VAL A 211 -3.32 -19.28 2.13
C VAL A 211 -2.45 -20.05 1.13
N LEU A 212 -1.24 -20.46 1.54
CA LEU A 212 -0.27 -21.17 0.70
C LEU A 212 0.36 -22.36 1.46
N PRO A 213 0.54 -23.54 0.82
CA PRO A 213 -0.05 -23.94 -0.47
C PRO A 213 -1.54 -24.32 -0.33
N LEU A 214 -2.31 -24.16 -1.41
CA LEU A 214 -3.67 -24.73 -1.45
C LEU A 214 -3.63 -26.27 -1.55
N PRO A 215 -4.67 -26.98 -1.08
CA PRO A 215 -4.79 -28.43 -1.23
C PRO A 215 -4.73 -28.93 -2.68
N ASP A 216 -4.41 -30.21 -2.84
CA ASP A 216 -4.13 -30.80 -4.16
C ASP A 216 -5.34 -30.92 -5.09
N ASN A 217 -6.54 -30.73 -4.55
CA ASN A 217 -7.79 -30.77 -5.28
C ASN A 217 -8.34 -29.38 -5.63
N ILE A 218 -7.59 -28.28 -5.43
CA ILE A 218 -8.06 -26.95 -5.81
C ILE A 218 -6.93 -26.10 -6.42
N VAL A 219 -7.27 -25.22 -7.36
CA VAL A 219 -6.36 -24.18 -7.89
C VAL A 219 -7.16 -22.89 -8.01
N CYS A 220 -6.56 -21.77 -7.63
CA CYS A 220 -7.23 -20.48 -7.65
C CYS A 220 -6.42 -19.41 -8.39
N SER A 221 -7.09 -18.38 -8.86
CA SER A 221 -6.50 -17.21 -9.50
C SER A 221 -7.04 -15.94 -8.84
N LEU A 222 -6.14 -15.00 -8.58
CA LEU A 222 -6.48 -13.66 -8.14
C LEU A 222 -6.36 -12.69 -9.31
N SER A 223 -7.46 -12.00 -9.63
CA SER A 223 -7.58 -11.09 -10.78
C SER A 223 -6.66 -9.86 -10.67
N GLU A 224 -6.54 -9.09 -11.76
CA GLU A 224 -5.81 -7.81 -11.79
C GLU A 224 -6.39 -6.75 -10.84
N THR A 225 -7.69 -6.86 -10.52
CA THR A 225 -8.37 -5.95 -9.58
C THR A 225 -8.07 -6.29 -8.11
N CYS A 226 -7.42 -7.43 -7.86
CA CYS A 226 -7.08 -7.96 -6.53
C CYS A 226 -8.28 -8.29 -5.63
N THR A 227 -9.52 -8.16 -6.13
CA THR A 227 -10.76 -8.37 -5.37
C THR A 227 -11.66 -9.46 -5.96
N SER A 228 -11.19 -10.15 -7.00
CA SER A 228 -11.85 -11.29 -7.62
C SER A 228 -10.98 -12.54 -7.52
N VAL A 229 -11.57 -13.60 -6.98
CA VAL A 229 -10.98 -14.92 -6.77
C VAL A 229 -11.78 -15.94 -7.56
N ASP A 230 -11.12 -16.62 -8.48
CA ASP A 230 -11.69 -17.69 -9.30
C ASP A 230 -10.96 -18.99 -9.00
N CYS A 231 -11.69 -20.03 -8.62
CA CYS A 231 -11.15 -21.31 -8.21
C CYS A 231 -11.74 -22.46 -9.03
N CYS A 232 -10.93 -23.48 -9.29
CA CYS A 232 -11.35 -24.75 -9.85
C CYS A 232 -11.01 -25.88 -8.87
N MET A 233 -12.02 -26.60 -8.41
CA MET A 233 -11.91 -27.65 -7.39
C MET A 233 -12.28 -29.02 -7.96
N ASP A 234 -11.38 -29.99 -7.88
CA ASP A 234 -11.63 -31.39 -8.19
C ASP A 234 -12.36 -32.09 -7.02
N VAL A 235 -13.44 -32.78 -7.35
CA VAL A 235 -14.19 -33.62 -6.41
C VAL A 235 -14.01 -35.07 -6.82
N GLU A 236 -13.12 -35.77 -6.13
CA GLU A 236 -12.65 -37.12 -6.50
C GLU A 236 -13.80 -38.13 -6.62
N LEU A 237 -14.74 -38.14 -5.67
CA LEU A 237 -15.90 -39.03 -5.68
C LEU A 237 -16.80 -38.84 -6.92
N LEU A 238 -16.93 -37.61 -7.40
CA LEU A 238 -17.70 -37.28 -8.58
C LEU A 238 -16.87 -37.38 -9.87
N ASN A 239 -15.55 -37.53 -9.78
CA ASN A 239 -14.64 -37.47 -10.91
C ASN A 239 -14.93 -36.25 -11.83
N LYS A 240 -15.23 -35.12 -11.18
CA LYS A 240 -15.64 -33.85 -11.78
C LYS A 240 -14.91 -32.69 -11.11
N SER A 241 -14.70 -31.62 -11.86
CA SER A 241 -14.22 -30.35 -11.33
C SER A 241 -15.41 -29.39 -11.19
N PHE A 242 -15.28 -28.43 -10.26
CA PHE A 242 -16.26 -27.39 -10.02
C PHE A 242 -15.60 -26.01 -10.02
N HIS A 243 -16.17 -25.08 -10.76
CA HIS A 243 -15.81 -23.68 -10.84
C HIS A 243 -16.50 -22.91 -9.71
N ILE A 244 -15.73 -22.20 -8.89
CA ILE A 244 -16.20 -21.46 -7.72
C ILE A 244 -15.55 -20.10 -7.73
N TYR A 245 -16.33 -19.03 -7.60
CA TYR A 245 -15.80 -17.68 -7.72
C TYR A 245 -16.44 -16.69 -6.74
N LEU A 246 -15.63 -15.72 -6.33
CA LEU A 246 -15.99 -14.59 -5.48
C LEU A 246 -15.43 -13.33 -6.14
N ASP A 247 -16.31 -12.44 -6.60
CA ASP A 247 -15.93 -11.15 -7.19
C ASP A 247 -16.54 -9.99 -6.39
N ILE A 248 -15.66 -9.18 -5.81
CA ILE A 248 -16.03 -7.96 -5.07
C ILE A 248 -15.66 -6.77 -5.94
N ASP A 249 -16.66 -6.07 -6.45
CA ASP A 249 -16.48 -4.88 -7.28
C ASP A 249 -16.83 -3.61 -6.48
N PRO A 250 -15.82 -2.92 -5.91
CA PRO A 250 -16.05 -1.70 -5.14
C PRO A 250 -16.52 -0.52 -6.00
N CYS A 251 -16.28 -0.54 -7.32
CA CYS A 251 -16.64 0.58 -8.19
C CYS A 251 -18.10 0.51 -8.60
N TYR A 252 -18.58 -0.69 -8.93
CA TYR A 252 -19.98 -0.93 -9.28
C TYR A 252 -20.84 -1.35 -8.08
N HIS A 253 -20.25 -1.40 -6.88
CA HIS A 253 -20.91 -1.75 -5.62
C HIS A 253 -21.61 -3.12 -5.70
N ARG A 254 -20.92 -4.11 -6.29
CA ARG A 254 -21.48 -5.43 -6.59
C ARG A 254 -20.64 -6.52 -5.95
N LEU A 255 -21.32 -7.47 -5.33
CA LEU A 255 -20.78 -8.75 -4.90
C LEU A 255 -21.38 -9.84 -5.79
N THR A 256 -20.51 -10.58 -6.48
CA THR A 256 -20.87 -11.74 -7.29
C THR A 256 -20.26 -12.97 -6.64
N VAL A 257 -21.08 -13.99 -6.38
CA VAL A 257 -20.61 -15.27 -5.82
C VAL A 257 -21.20 -16.39 -6.64
N GLY A 258 -20.42 -17.40 -7.03
CA GLY A 258 -20.97 -18.49 -7.81
C GLY A 258 -20.31 -19.84 -7.61
N ILE A 259 -21.08 -20.88 -7.92
CA ILE A 259 -20.67 -22.28 -8.01
C ILE A 259 -21.25 -22.81 -9.33
N GLU A 260 -20.38 -23.10 -10.30
CA GLU A 260 -20.76 -23.39 -11.70
C GLU A 260 -21.71 -22.30 -12.26
N GLN A 261 -22.81 -22.68 -12.91
CA GLN A 261 -23.81 -21.74 -13.43
C GLN A 261 -24.72 -21.15 -12.33
N MET A 262 -24.61 -21.60 -11.08
CA MET A 262 -25.37 -21.03 -9.97
C MET A 262 -24.65 -19.77 -9.48
N GLN A 263 -25.27 -18.62 -9.68
CA GLN A 263 -24.70 -17.32 -9.31
C GLN A 263 -25.62 -16.51 -8.40
N PHE A 264 -25.00 -15.81 -7.46
CA PHE A 264 -25.61 -14.90 -6.52
C PHE A 264 -25.03 -13.49 -6.73
N ASN A 265 -25.91 -12.54 -6.98
CA ASN A 265 -25.55 -11.12 -7.08
C ASN A 265 -26.17 -10.37 -5.91
N ARG A 266 -25.35 -9.57 -5.21
CA ARG A 266 -25.81 -8.70 -4.14
C ARG A 266 -25.18 -7.32 -4.28
N SER A 267 -25.92 -6.27 -3.94
CA SER A 267 -25.32 -4.95 -3.79
C SER A 267 -24.43 -4.92 -2.54
N LEU A 268 -23.22 -4.36 -2.65
CA LEU A 268 -22.34 -4.09 -1.52
C LEU A 268 -22.92 -3.02 -0.56
N GLN A 269 -23.91 -2.25 -1.01
CA GLN A 269 -24.58 -1.25 -0.16
C GLN A 269 -25.54 -1.87 0.84
N ASP A 270 -26.21 -2.95 0.43
CA ASP A 270 -27.15 -3.72 1.24
C ASP A 270 -26.45 -4.92 1.93
N TYR A 271 -25.11 -4.93 1.92
CA TYR A 271 -24.28 -5.95 2.54
C TYR A 271 -23.99 -5.62 4.00
N SER A 272 -24.11 -6.61 4.88
CA SER A 272 -23.79 -6.47 6.31
C SER A 272 -22.36 -6.95 6.57
N TRP A 273 -21.43 -6.01 6.72
CA TRP A 273 -20.01 -6.28 6.97
C TRP A 273 -19.79 -7.17 8.20
N GLY A 274 -18.81 -8.07 8.12
CA GLY A 274 -18.43 -8.99 9.20
C GLY A 274 -19.41 -10.14 9.44
N THR A 275 -20.45 -10.28 8.62
CA THR A 275 -21.38 -11.41 8.71
C THR A 275 -20.96 -12.56 7.81
N VAL A 276 -21.11 -13.79 8.29
CA VAL A 276 -20.86 -15.00 7.50
C VAL A 276 -22.03 -15.23 6.56
N LEU A 277 -21.75 -15.20 5.26
CA LEU A 277 -22.68 -15.65 4.23
C LEU A 277 -22.30 -17.06 3.78
N GLU A 278 -23.34 -17.83 3.45
CA GLU A 278 -23.24 -19.21 3.02
C GLU A 278 -24.01 -19.36 1.70
N VAL A 279 -23.34 -19.91 0.70
CA VAL A 279 -23.89 -20.23 -0.62
C VAL A 279 -23.69 -21.73 -0.83
N SER A 280 -24.78 -22.44 -1.13
CA SER A 280 -24.78 -23.89 -1.23
C SER A 280 -25.42 -24.38 -2.53
N LEU A 281 -24.70 -25.21 -3.27
CA LEU A 281 -25.22 -25.97 -4.39
C LEU A 281 -25.90 -27.24 -3.88
N LEU A 282 -27.14 -27.08 -3.38
CA LEU A 282 -28.01 -28.15 -2.88
C LEU A 282 -27.38 -29.01 -1.78
N GLY A 283 -26.68 -28.39 -0.84
CA GLY A 283 -25.99 -29.05 0.27
C GLY A 283 -24.70 -29.76 -0.13
N VAL A 284 -24.48 -30.01 -1.42
CA VAL A 284 -23.36 -30.81 -1.93
C VAL A 284 -22.05 -30.02 -1.94
N ILE A 285 -22.08 -28.77 -2.38
CA ILE A 285 -20.92 -27.87 -2.37
C ILE A 285 -21.33 -26.61 -1.64
N ASN A 286 -20.66 -26.31 -0.53
CA ASN A 286 -20.95 -25.15 0.31
C ASN A 286 -19.76 -24.21 0.33
N MET A 287 -20.02 -22.94 0.10
CA MET A 287 -19.05 -21.85 0.20
C MET A 287 -19.48 -20.92 1.32
N ASN A 288 -18.63 -20.76 2.34
CA ASN A 288 -18.82 -19.73 3.36
C ASN A 288 -17.80 -18.63 3.19
N PHE A 289 -18.23 -17.39 3.30
CA PHE A 289 -17.34 -16.25 3.23
C PHE A 289 -17.77 -15.10 4.14
N THR A 290 -16.79 -14.31 4.56
CA THR A 290 -16.98 -13.06 5.31
C THR A 290 -16.21 -11.96 4.61
N ILE A 291 -16.78 -10.77 4.57
CA ILE A 291 -16.15 -9.57 4.03
C ILE A 291 -16.31 -8.47 5.07
N ASP A 292 -15.20 -7.83 5.43
CA ASP A 292 -15.15 -6.62 6.26
C ASP A 292 -14.52 -5.47 5.49
N ASP A 293 -15.02 -4.26 5.74
CA ASP A 293 -14.56 -3.04 5.05
C ASP A 293 -13.57 -2.25 5.91
N LEU A 294 -12.36 -2.01 5.40
CA LEU A 294 -11.36 -1.10 6.00
C LEU A 294 -11.27 0.19 5.17
N PRO A 295 -12.00 1.25 5.55
CA PRO A 295 -12.07 2.47 4.75
C PRO A 295 -10.76 3.27 4.77
N ASP A 296 -10.10 3.39 5.93
CA ASP A 296 -8.89 4.21 6.10
C ASP A 296 -7.69 3.62 5.36
N ASP A 297 -7.56 2.29 5.39
CA ASP A 297 -6.47 1.56 4.73
C ASP A 297 -6.77 1.23 3.26
N LYS A 298 -8.00 1.52 2.77
CA LYS A 298 -8.49 1.16 1.42
C LYS A 298 -8.35 -0.34 1.13
N MET A 299 -8.75 -1.20 2.05
CA MET A 299 -8.68 -2.67 1.91
C MET A 299 -10.00 -3.34 2.31
N PHE A 300 -10.20 -4.57 1.84
CA PHE A 300 -11.17 -5.52 2.39
C PHE A 300 -10.44 -6.60 3.19
N ILE A 301 -11.06 -7.09 4.27
CA ILE A 301 -10.67 -8.36 4.90
C ILE A 301 -11.64 -9.42 4.42
N VAL A 302 -11.13 -10.47 3.77
CA VAL A 302 -11.95 -11.53 3.19
C VAL A 302 -11.52 -12.89 3.70
N SER A 303 -12.47 -13.65 4.22
CA SER A 303 -12.29 -15.09 4.50
C SER A 303 -13.24 -15.87 3.62
N MET A 304 -12.78 -17.00 3.07
CA MET A 304 -13.54 -17.86 2.16
C MET A 304 -13.13 -19.31 2.40
N ASN A 305 -14.10 -20.15 2.69
CA ASN A 305 -13.93 -21.60 2.70
C ASN A 305 -14.94 -22.28 1.77
N VAL A 306 -14.53 -23.43 1.27
CA VAL A 306 -15.33 -24.30 0.40
C VAL A 306 -15.35 -25.68 1.02
N SER A 307 -16.49 -26.33 1.04
CA SER A 307 -16.65 -27.70 1.55
C SER A 307 -17.54 -28.52 0.62
N VAL A 308 -17.30 -29.82 0.58
CA VAL A 308 -18.10 -30.77 -0.18
C VAL A 308 -18.74 -31.77 0.78
N CYS A 309 -20.02 -32.04 0.60
CA CYS A 309 -20.80 -32.89 1.50
C CYS A 309 -21.60 -33.93 0.70
N PHE A 310 -21.62 -35.16 1.19
CA PHE A 310 -22.40 -36.25 0.59
C PHE A 310 -23.38 -36.91 1.57
N GLU A 311 -23.51 -36.33 2.76
CA GLU A 311 -24.30 -36.87 3.86
C GLU A 311 -25.08 -35.73 4.51
N ALA A 312 -26.41 -35.76 4.40
CA ALA A 312 -27.26 -34.64 4.83
C ALA A 312 -27.32 -34.46 6.36
N ASN A 313 -27.05 -35.52 7.12
CA ASN A 313 -27.20 -35.57 8.58
C ASN A 313 -25.86 -35.68 9.34
N SER A 314 -24.72 -35.45 8.69
CA SER A 314 -23.39 -35.42 9.33
C SER A 314 -22.64 -34.13 9.01
N THR A 315 -21.63 -33.80 9.82
CA THR A 315 -20.77 -32.63 9.60
C THR A 315 -19.77 -32.92 8.47
N CYS A 316 -19.59 -31.95 7.56
CA CYS A 316 -18.67 -32.07 6.41
C CYS A 316 -17.22 -31.71 6.79
N GLU A 317 -16.84 -32.02 8.03
CA GLU A 317 -15.61 -31.51 8.66
C GLU A 317 -14.32 -31.99 7.99
N ASP A 318 -14.36 -33.12 7.27
CA ASP A 318 -13.18 -33.72 6.66
C ASP A 318 -12.78 -33.10 5.29
N ASP A 319 -13.64 -32.31 4.64
CA ASP A 319 -13.45 -31.79 3.26
C ASP A 319 -13.51 -30.25 3.15
N ILE A 320 -13.21 -29.53 4.24
CA ILE A 320 -13.19 -28.05 4.24
C ILE A 320 -11.84 -27.53 3.71
N VAL A 321 -11.89 -26.80 2.59
CA VAL A 321 -10.78 -26.07 1.99
C VAL A 321 -10.88 -24.59 2.34
N ASN A 322 -9.93 -24.08 3.13
CA ASN A 322 -9.81 -22.64 3.38
C ASN A 322 -9.06 -21.97 2.22
N VAL A 323 -9.80 -21.28 1.36
CA VAL A 323 -9.26 -20.58 0.18
C VAL A 323 -8.64 -19.24 0.59
N LEU A 324 -9.36 -18.48 1.41
CA LEU A 324 -8.90 -17.22 2.01
C LEU A 324 -9.08 -17.27 3.52
N ASP A 325 -8.09 -16.81 4.27
CA ASP A 325 -8.16 -16.65 5.72
C ASP A 325 -7.73 -15.23 6.08
N ASN A 326 -8.72 -14.38 6.41
CA ASN A 326 -8.52 -12.96 6.72
C ASN A 326 -7.62 -12.24 5.71
N ALA A 327 -7.77 -12.56 4.42
CA ALA A 327 -6.96 -12.03 3.34
C ALA A 327 -7.23 -10.54 3.13
N LEU A 328 -6.16 -9.74 3.06
CA LEU A 328 -6.24 -8.30 2.81
C LEU A 328 -6.25 -8.00 1.31
N LEU A 329 -7.41 -7.66 0.78
CA LEU A 329 -7.60 -7.36 -0.63
C LEU A 329 -7.64 -5.83 -0.84
N PRO A 330 -6.70 -5.23 -1.58
CA PRO A 330 -6.68 -3.78 -1.79
C PRO A 330 -7.85 -3.33 -2.66
N LYS A 331 -8.54 -2.25 -2.26
CA LYS A 331 -9.59 -1.63 -3.06
C LYS A 331 -8.97 -0.90 -4.24
N GLN A 332 -9.43 -1.21 -5.44
CA GLN A 332 -9.03 -0.46 -6.63
C GLN A 332 -9.51 0.99 -6.56
N GLN A 333 -8.70 1.93 -7.05
CA GLN A 333 -9.14 3.30 -7.27
C GLN A 333 -10.09 3.37 -8.46
N CYS A 334 -11.35 3.70 -8.19
CA CYS A 334 -12.37 3.84 -9.21
C CYS A 334 -12.16 5.12 -10.03
N LYS A 335 -12.15 4.99 -11.35
CA LYS A 335 -12.04 6.12 -12.28
C LYS A 335 -13.43 6.65 -12.63
N TYR A 336 -13.96 7.55 -11.81
CA TYR A 336 -15.28 8.16 -12.05
C TYR A 336 -15.27 9.29 -13.10
N SER A 337 -14.13 9.55 -13.77
CA SER A 337 -13.92 10.69 -14.68
C SER A 337 -13.85 10.32 -16.17
N GLU A 338 -14.17 9.08 -16.55
CA GLU A 338 -14.22 8.65 -17.97
C GLU A 338 -15.66 8.71 -18.52
N ASP A 339 -15.77 8.72 -19.86
CA ASP A 339 -17.03 8.77 -20.64
C ASP A 339 -17.96 7.56 -20.32
N PHE A 340 -19.16 7.50 -20.94
CA PHE A 340 -20.08 6.37 -20.80
C PHE A 340 -19.36 5.00 -20.90
N ASN A 341 -19.75 4.03 -20.06
CA ASN A 341 -19.20 2.65 -20.05
C ASN A 341 -19.23 1.98 -21.43
N VAL A 342 -20.16 2.42 -22.29
CA VAL A 342 -20.19 2.12 -23.71
C VAL A 342 -19.61 3.30 -24.47
N GLU A 343 -18.38 3.15 -24.97
CA GLU A 343 -17.74 4.13 -25.86
C GLU A 343 -18.70 4.49 -27.02
N ASP A 344 -18.92 5.78 -27.26
CA ASP A 344 -19.83 6.31 -28.29
C ASP A 344 -21.33 5.96 -28.14
N PHE A 345 -21.81 5.70 -26.91
CA PHE A 345 -23.25 5.50 -26.69
C PHE A 345 -24.07 6.71 -27.16
N SER A 346 -25.14 6.45 -27.91
CA SER A 346 -26.10 7.46 -28.34
C SER A 346 -27.51 6.89 -28.22
N LEU A 347 -28.33 7.50 -27.38
CA LEU A 347 -29.73 7.10 -27.23
C LEU A 347 -30.47 7.17 -28.58
N THR A 348 -30.19 8.17 -29.42
CA THR A 348 -30.77 8.30 -30.76
C THR A 348 -30.34 7.16 -31.69
N LYS A 349 -29.07 6.74 -31.63
CA LYS A 349 -28.59 5.57 -32.38
C LYS A 349 -29.24 4.29 -31.84
N TRP A 350 -29.31 4.14 -30.52
CA TRP A 350 -29.94 3.01 -29.84
C TRP A 350 -31.43 2.85 -30.17
N MET A 351 -32.16 3.96 -30.25
CA MET A 351 -33.57 4.01 -30.64
C MET A 351 -33.75 3.71 -32.14
N SER A 352 -32.95 4.35 -33.01
CA SER A 352 -33.07 4.17 -34.47
C SER A 352 -32.65 2.78 -34.96
N THR A 353 -31.69 2.11 -34.29
CA THR A 353 -31.34 0.71 -34.63
C THR A 353 -32.42 -0.29 -34.25
N ARG A 354 -33.36 0.10 -33.38
CA ARG A 354 -34.46 -0.73 -32.87
C ARG A 354 -35.84 -0.29 -33.36
N ASP A 355 -35.89 0.70 -34.27
CA ASP A 355 -37.13 1.27 -34.83
C ASP A 355 -38.08 1.80 -33.74
N ILE A 356 -37.52 2.49 -32.74
CA ILE A 356 -38.24 3.04 -31.57
C ILE A 356 -38.47 4.56 -31.77
N ASP A 357 -39.74 4.96 -31.83
CA ASP A 357 -40.15 6.37 -31.92
C ASP A 357 -40.36 7.04 -30.54
N ASP A 358 -40.73 6.27 -29.50
CA ASP A 358 -41.01 6.77 -28.15
C ASP A 358 -40.52 5.78 -27.07
N LEU A 359 -39.88 6.32 -26.04
CA LEU A 359 -39.18 5.54 -25.03
C LEU A 359 -40.11 5.19 -23.86
N LYS A 360 -40.73 4.02 -23.93
CA LYS A 360 -41.58 3.45 -22.88
C LYS A 360 -40.75 3.02 -21.65
N GLU A 361 -41.40 2.92 -20.50
CA GLU A 361 -40.78 2.61 -19.21
C GLU A 361 -39.87 1.37 -19.22
N TYR A 362 -40.30 0.23 -19.78
CA TYR A 362 -39.45 -0.98 -19.83
C TYR A 362 -38.20 -0.81 -20.69
N MET A 363 -38.24 0.04 -21.72
CA MET A 363 -37.07 0.32 -22.58
C MET A 363 -36.04 1.17 -21.84
N LEU A 364 -36.47 2.01 -20.88
CA LEU A 364 -35.56 2.73 -20.01
C LEU A 364 -34.76 1.79 -19.11
N TYR A 365 -35.38 0.73 -18.59
CA TYR A 365 -34.66 -0.29 -17.83
C TYR A 365 -33.61 -1.00 -18.70
N GLN A 366 -33.91 -1.30 -19.96
CA GLN A 366 -32.92 -1.84 -20.91
C GLN A 366 -31.75 -0.86 -21.15
N VAL A 367 -32.06 0.43 -21.30
CA VAL A 367 -31.03 1.48 -21.45
C VAL A 367 -30.17 1.60 -20.20
N PHE A 368 -30.76 1.63 -19.00
CA PHE A 368 -30.00 1.68 -17.74
C PHE A 368 -29.19 0.41 -17.48
N GLU A 369 -29.67 -0.74 -17.94
CA GLU A 369 -28.90 -1.98 -17.95
C GLU A 369 -27.68 -1.84 -18.85
N GLU A 370 -27.84 -1.42 -20.12
CA GLU A 370 -26.72 -1.25 -21.06
C GLU A 370 -25.70 -0.19 -20.60
N LEU A 371 -26.15 0.84 -19.87
CA LEU A 371 -25.31 1.91 -19.34
C LEU A 371 -24.71 1.59 -17.95
N ASP A 372 -24.97 0.41 -17.40
CA ASP A 372 -24.54 -0.02 -16.06
C ASP A 372 -25.04 0.90 -14.93
N ALA A 373 -26.13 1.63 -15.18
CA ALA A 373 -26.75 2.53 -14.21
C ALA A 373 -27.77 1.83 -13.30
N SER A 374 -28.32 0.69 -13.74
CA SER A 374 -29.41 -0.03 -13.06
C SER A 374 -29.15 -0.37 -11.59
N SER A 375 -27.93 -0.73 -11.22
CA SER A 375 -27.57 -1.09 -9.83
C SER A 375 -27.58 0.10 -8.87
N PHE A 376 -27.43 1.32 -9.40
CA PHE A 376 -27.50 2.57 -8.63
C PHE A 376 -28.94 3.09 -8.50
N LEU A 377 -29.88 2.41 -9.18
CA LEU A 377 -31.33 2.51 -9.14
C LEU A 377 -31.93 2.45 -7.72
N ASN A 378 -32.59 3.50 -7.20
CA ASN A 378 -33.55 3.29 -6.11
C ASN A 378 -34.73 2.42 -6.60
N ASP A 379 -35.23 1.54 -5.73
CA ASP A 379 -36.29 0.58 -6.07
C ASP A 379 -37.62 1.28 -6.38
N TYR A 380 -37.82 2.45 -5.78
CA TYR A 380 -38.99 3.31 -5.95
C TYR A 380 -38.54 4.72 -6.30
N SER A 381 -39.22 5.32 -7.27
CA SER A 381 -39.12 6.74 -7.57
C SER A 381 -39.65 7.58 -6.41
N CYS A 382 -38.98 8.69 -6.13
CA CYS A 382 -39.48 9.68 -5.18
C CYS A 382 -40.69 10.43 -5.74
N ASP A 383 -41.60 10.89 -4.89
CA ASP A 383 -42.81 11.59 -5.34
C ASP A 383 -42.85 12.97 -4.69
N GLY A 384 -42.64 14.03 -5.50
CA GLY A 384 -42.61 15.42 -5.03
C GLY A 384 -43.95 15.90 -4.46
N SER A 385 -45.04 15.18 -4.68
CA SER A 385 -46.38 15.51 -4.18
C SER A 385 -46.72 14.86 -2.84
N LYS A 386 -45.92 13.89 -2.38
CA LYS A 386 -46.17 13.10 -1.16
C LYS A 386 -45.11 13.36 -0.09
N GLU A 387 -45.44 13.11 1.17
CA GLU A 387 -44.45 13.11 2.25
C GLU A 387 -43.36 12.04 1.99
N PRO A 388 -42.07 12.33 2.22
CA PRO A 388 -41.52 13.51 2.88
C PRO A 388 -41.21 14.69 1.96
N TRP A 389 -41.55 14.65 0.67
CA TRP A 389 -41.08 15.62 -0.34
C TRP A 389 -42.01 16.78 -0.61
N GLY A 390 -43.31 16.67 -0.33
CA GLY A 390 -44.24 17.78 -0.57
C GLY A 390 -45.60 17.65 0.12
N PRO A 391 -46.52 18.60 -0.15
CA PRO A 391 -46.39 19.71 -1.10
C PRO A 391 -45.66 20.95 -0.54
N THR A 392 -44.89 21.64 -1.38
CA THR A 392 -44.22 22.91 -1.06
C THR A 392 -44.57 24.00 -2.09
N ASN A 393 -44.53 25.28 -1.69
CA ASN A 393 -44.81 26.40 -2.59
C ASN A 393 -43.56 26.98 -3.25
N ASP A 394 -42.39 26.80 -2.65
CA ASP A 394 -41.09 27.34 -3.10
C ASP A 394 -40.09 26.26 -3.53
N GLY A 395 -40.51 24.99 -3.50
CA GLY A 395 -39.66 23.83 -3.77
C GLY A 395 -38.88 23.34 -2.55
N TRP A 396 -39.05 23.94 -1.36
CA TRP A 396 -38.23 23.64 -0.19
C TRP A 396 -39.01 23.15 1.03
N ILE A 397 -38.51 22.07 1.63
CA ILE A 397 -38.81 21.63 2.98
C ILE A 397 -37.61 21.98 3.87
N ARG A 398 -37.89 22.55 5.04
CA ARG A 398 -36.87 23.09 5.94
C ARG A 398 -36.88 22.32 7.26
N GLU A 399 -35.94 21.39 7.41
CA GLU A 399 -35.71 20.66 8.68
C GLU A 399 -34.60 21.30 9.52
N CYS A 400 -33.69 22.05 8.86
CA CYS A 400 -32.65 22.83 9.54
C CYS A 400 -33.24 23.74 10.64
N PRO A 401 -32.74 23.67 11.88
CA PRO A 401 -33.21 24.52 13.00
C PRO A 401 -32.84 25.99 12.85
N LYS A 402 -31.99 26.34 11.87
CA LYS A 402 -31.60 27.71 11.55
C LYS A 402 -32.36 28.23 10.34
N TYR A 403 -32.66 29.53 10.35
CA TYR A 403 -33.27 30.20 9.20
C TYR A 403 -32.26 30.33 8.06
N LEU A 404 -32.63 29.85 6.87
CA LEU A 404 -31.83 29.93 5.64
C LEU A 404 -32.61 30.70 4.57
N SER A 405 -31.94 31.63 3.90
CA SER A 405 -32.50 32.35 2.75
C SER A 405 -32.31 31.51 1.49
N LEU A 406 -33.34 30.76 1.09
CA LEU A 406 -33.29 29.86 -0.07
C LEU A 406 -33.91 30.52 -1.31
N PRO A 407 -33.35 30.32 -2.51
CA PRO A 407 -33.95 30.76 -3.74
C PRO A 407 -35.19 29.93 -4.08
N TYR A 408 -36.13 30.50 -4.83
CA TYR A 408 -37.27 29.75 -5.36
C TYR A 408 -36.79 28.73 -6.39
N ILE A 409 -37.16 27.45 -6.26
CA ILE A 409 -36.86 26.44 -7.28
C ILE A 409 -37.82 26.64 -8.46
N SER A 410 -37.30 27.09 -9.60
CA SER A 410 -38.11 27.45 -10.77
C SER A 410 -38.79 26.25 -11.45
N SER A 411 -38.26 25.05 -11.25
CA SER A 411 -38.85 23.81 -11.74
C SER A 411 -39.94 23.31 -10.79
N ARG A 412 -41.12 23.00 -11.35
CA ARG A 412 -42.19 22.30 -10.60
C ARG A 412 -41.88 20.81 -10.41
N GLU A 413 -40.88 20.30 -11.12
CA GLU A 413 -40.46 18.90 -11.13
C GLU A 413 -39.34 18.66 -10.11
N THR A 414 -39.06 19.59 -9.20
CA THR A 414 -37.98 19.43 -8.22
C THR A 414 -38.42 19.94 -6.86
N THR A 415 -38.32 19.07 -5.86
CA THR A 415 -38.56 19.45 -4.46
C THR A 415 -37.41 18.99 -3.59
N CYS A 416 -36.91 19.87 -2.73
CA CYS A 416 -35.72 19.64 -1.94
C CYS A 416 -35.98 19.83 -0.45
N ILE A 417 -35.31 19.03 0.37
CA ILE A 417 -35.28 19.07 1.82
C ILE A 417 -33.90 19.59 2.21
N ILE A 418 -33.87 20.68 2.98
CA ILE A 418 -32.68 21.05 3.74
C ILE A 418 -32.69 20.24 5.03
N MET A 419 -31.67 19.41 5.19
CA MET A 419 -31.52 18.50 6.33
C MET A 419 -31.28 19.27 7.64
N ASP A 420 -31.51 18.61 8.76
CA ASP A 420 -31.32 19.14 10.12
C ASP A 420 -29.87 19.57 10.41
N THR A 421 -28.90 18.99 9.72
CA THR A 421 -27.48 19.39 9.75
C THR A 421 -27.22 20.80 9.20
N CYS A 422 -28.17 21.37 8.44
CA CYS A 422 -28.05 22.65 7.73
C CYS A 422 -26.93 22.71 6.67
N THR A 423 -26.17 21.63 6.46
CA THR A 423 -25.12 21.49 5.44
C THR A 423 -25.43 20.37 4.44
N GLY A 424 -26.57 19.70 4.62
CA GLY A 424 -27.11 18.69 3.73
C GLY A 424 -28.35 19.18 2.97
N ILE A 425 -28.42 18.82 1.70
CA ILE A 425 -29.57 19.00 0.82
C ILE A 425 -29.94 17.66 0.22
N LYS A 426 -31.21 17.30 0.25
CA LYS A 426 -31.76 16.13 -0.41
C LYS A 426 -32.83 16.60 -1.39
N CYS A 427 -32.83 16.19 -2.65
CA CYS A 427 -33.80 16.60 -3.64
C CYS A 427 -34.46 15.38 -4.30
N CYS A 428 -35.76 15.49 -4.54
CA CYS A 428 -36.48 14.64 -5.48
C CYS A 428 -36.63 15.41 -6.79
N VAL A 429 -36.15 14.85 -7.89
CA VAL A 429 -36.21 15.43 -9.23
C VAL A 429 -37.01 14.51 -10.13
N GLU A 430 -38.18 14.98 -10.57
CA GLU A 430 -39.01 14.33 -11.57
C GLU A 430 -38.43 14.61 -12.97
N THR A 431 -38.33 13.56 -13.80
CA THR A 431 -37.81 13.68 -15.16
C THR A 431 -38.81 13.10 -16.16
N PRO A 432 -39.72 13.93 -16.69
CA PRO A 432 -40.83 13.45 -17.54
C PRO A 432 -40.36 12.66 -18.76
N SER A 433 -39.22 13.03 -19.35
CA SER A 433 -38.63 12.36 -20.52
C SER A 433 -38.10 10.94 -20.22
N LEU A 434 -37.82 10.63 -18.95
CA LEU A 434 -37.38 9.30 -18.51
C LEU A 434 -38.49 8.57 -17.76
N GLY A 435 -39.70 9.12 -17.69
CA GLY A 435 -40.85 8.49 -17.02
C GLY A 435 -40.64 8.16 -15.53
N ARG A 436 -39.62 8.72 -14.89
CA ARG A 436 -39.25 8.44 -13.49
C ARG A 436 -38.73 9.68 -12.78
N SER A 437 -38.58 9.59 -11.48
CA SER A 437 -37.89 10.58 -10.65
C SER A 437 -36.67 9.97 -9.97
N PHE A 438 -35.77 10.85 -9.54
CA PHE A 438 -34.50 10.49 -8.92
C PHE A 438 -34.28 11.27 -7.62
N VAL A 439 -33.70 10.60 -6.63
CA VAL A 439 -33.21 11.24 -5.43
C VAL A 439 -31.77 11.70 -5.64
N PHE A 440 -31.50 12.96 -5.35
CA PHE A 440 -30.16 13.51 -5.27
C PHE A 440 -29.90 13.94 -3.84
N SER A 441 -28.69 13.76 -3.33
CA SER A 441 -28.30 14.42 -2.09
C SER A 441 -26.88 14.92 -2.14
N PHE A 442 -26.67 15.99 -1.41
CA PHE A 442 -25.41 16.67 -1.26
C PHE A 442 -25.26 16.95 0.22
N GLU A 443 -24.22 16.42 0.84
CA GLU A 443 -23.98 16.61 2.26
C GLU A 443 -22.54 17.01 2.50
N LEU A 444 -22.38 18.13 3.20
CA LEU A 444 -21.09 18.64 3.62
C LEU A 444 -20.89 18.36 5.11
N ASP A 445 -20.03 17.39 5.42
CA ASP A 445 -19.56 17.15 6.78
C ASP A 445 -18.35 18.05 7.06
N ALA A 446 -18.65 19.19 7.70
CA ALA A 446 -17.64 20.18 8.06
C ALA A 446 -16.72 19.72 9.21
N CYS A 447 -17.07 18.69 9.97
CA CYS A 447 -16.26 18.15 11.05
C CYS A 447 -15.19 17.19 10.52
N ASN A 448 -15.56 16.36 9.54
CA ASN A 448 -14.67 15.37 8.93
C ASN A 448 -14.07 15.82 7.59
N PHE A 449 -14.34 17.07 7.15
CA PHE A 449 -13.91 17.61 5.86
C PHE A 449 -14.28 16.72 4.68
N GLN A 450 -15.52 16.22 4.70
CA GLN A 450 -15.98 15.27 3.71
C GLN A 450 -17.18 15.84 2.97
N LEU A 451 -17.11 15.82 1.65
CA LEU A 451 -18.25 16.04 0.78
C LEU A 451 -18.80 14.68 0.38
N THR A 452 -20.07 14.45 0.67
CA THR A 452 -20.82 13.29 0.23
C THR A 452 -21.82 13.73 -0.84
N ILE A 453 -21.65 13.26 -2.07
CA ILE A 453 -22.62 13.40 -3.14
C ILE A 453 -23.30 12.05 -3.32
N ARG A 454 -24.62 12.02 -3.35
CA ARG A 454 -25.38 10.80 -3.62
C ARG A 454 -26.38 11.04 -4.74
N ILE A 455 -26.46 10.07 -5.64
CA ILE A 455 -27.45 10.01 -6.71
C ILE A 455 -28.13 8.65 -6.59
N GLU A 456 -29.37 8.64 -6.15
CA GLU A 456 -30.11 7.42 -5.81
C GLU A 456 -29.32 6.57 -4.79
N LYS A 457 -28.85 5.38 -5.20
CA LYS A 457 -27.98 4.51 -4.41
C LYS A 457 -26.50 4.85 -4.60
N PHE A 458 -26.08 5.52 -5.66
CA PHE A 458 -24.67 5.90 -5.86
C PHE A 458 -24.20 6.89 -4.79
N VAL A 459 -23.04 6.65 -4.17
CA VAL A 459 -22.43 7.53 -3.18
C VAL A 459 -21.00 7.84 -3.57
N TYR A 460 -20.66 9.12 -3.60
CA TYR A 460 -19.32 9.64 -3.85
C TYR A 460 -18.87 10.46 -2.65
N ASN A 461 -17.70 10.13 -2.12
CA ASN A 461 -17.10 10.79 -0.98
C ASN A 461 -15.80 11.47 -1.40
N GLU A 462 -15.72 12.79 -1.26
CA GLU A 462 -14.51 13.57 -1.53
C GLU A 462 -14.00 14.19 -0.24
N THR A 463 -12.69 14.09 -0.03
CA THR A 463 -12.05 14.87 1.04
C THR A 463 -11.86 16.32 0.58
N LEU A 464 -12.42 17.25 1.33
CA LEU A 464 -12.31 18.68 1.04
C LEU A 464 -11.02 19.31 1.57
N VAL A 465 -10.10 18.50 2.09
CA VAL A 465 -8.77 18.94 2.54
C VAL A 465 -8.01 19.71 1.45
N ASN A 466 -8.26 19.39 0.17
CA ASN A 466 -7.57 20.00 -0.98
C ASN A 466 -8.50 20.86 -1.88
N TYR A 467 -9.75 21.13 -1.48
CA TYR A 467 -10.73 21.82 -2.34
C TYR A 467 -10.46 23.34 -2.42
N VAL A 468 -10.46 23.86 -3.66
CA VAL A 468 -10.12 25.27 -3.95
C VAL A 468 -11.40 26.10 -4.10
N TYR A 469 -11.79 26.87 -3.07
CA TYR A 469 -12.82 27.92 -3.14
C TYR A 469 -12.37 29.17 -3.94
N ASP A 470 -13.16 29.61 -4.92
CA ASP A 470 -12.97 30.86 -5.68
C ASP A 470 -13.52 32.07 -4.89
N PHE A 471 -12.84 32.40 -3.80
CA PHE A 471 -13.17 33.53 -2.93
C PHE A 471 -12.39 34.80 -3.33
N SER A 472 -13.08 35.94 -3.35
CA SER A 472 -12.47 37.28 -3.45
C SER A 472 -12.84 38.10 -2.22
N LEU A 473 -11.82 38.52 -1.46
CA LEU A 473 -12.00 39.38 -0.28
C LEU A 473 -12.45 40.79 -0.67
N ASP A 474 -11.99 41.29 -1.82
CA ASP A 474 -12.36 42.59 -2.39
C ASP A 474 -13.87 42.68 -2.67
N ASP A 475 -14.43 41.66 -3.33
CA ASP A 475 -15.87 41.56 -3.58
C ASP A 475 -16.65 41.36 -2.27
N TRP A 476 -16.13 40.53 -1.36
CA TRP A 476 -16.75 40.30 -0.05
C TRP A 476 -16.83 41.58 0.79
N ALA A 477 -15.75 42.38 0.81
CA ALA A 477 -15.69 43.65 1.54
C ALA A 477 -16.60 44.71 0.91
N THR A 478 -16.56 44.85 -0.42
CA THR A 478 -17.35 45.85 -1.17
C THR A 478 -18.86 45.62 -1.00
N THR A 479 -19.31 44.36 -1.09
CA THR A 479 -20.73 44.00 -0.91
C THR A 479 -21.26 44.28 0.50
N ARG A 480 -20.38 44.37 1.50
CA ARG A 480 -20.73 44.61 2.91
C ARG A 480 -20.36 46.03 3.39
N GLY A 481 -19.97 46.91 2.48
CA GLY A 481 -19.60 48.30 2.78
C GLY A 481 -18.37 48.42 3.70
N GLN A 482 -17.45 47.46 3.63
CA GLN A 482 -16.15 47.50 4.32
C GLN A 482 -15.06 47.97 3.35
N GLU A 483 -13.99 48.57 3.86
CA GLU A 483 -12.79 48.88 3.07
C GLU A 483 -11.80 47.72 3.14
N PHE A 484 -11.35 47.25 1.99
CA PHE A 484 -10.41 46.12 1.87
C PHE A 484 -9.13 46.30 2.70
N THR A 485 -8.60 47.52 2.83
CA THR A 485 -7.32 47.77 3.50
C THR A 485 -7.39 47.76 5.03
N ASN A 486 -8.59 47.80 5.63
CA ASN A 486 -8.75 47.88 7.08
C ASN A 486 -10.14 47.39 7.50
N LEU A 487 -10.27 46.08 7.73
CA LEU A 487 -11.52 45.48 8.19
C LEU A 487 -11.77 45.80 9.67
N THR A 488 -13.03 46.05 10.03
CA THR A 488 -13.42 46.13 11.45
C THR A 488 -13.32 44.77 12.13
N ASP A 489 -13.11 44.70 13.45
CA ASP A 489 -13.01 43.42 14.17
C ASP A 489 -14.24 42.50 13.97
N ILE A 490 -15.43 43.11 13.82
CA ILE A 490 -16.65 42.37 13.51
C ILE A 490 -16.59 41.79 12.09
N ALA A 491 -16.12 42.57 11.12
CA ALA A 491 -15.93 42.09 9.74
C ALA A 491 -14.85 41.01 9.65
N VAL A 492 -13.78 41.10 10.45
CA VAL A 492 -12.75 40.05 10.58
C VAL A 492 -13.34 38.73 11.07
N LEU A 493 -14.18 38.78 12.12
CA LEU A 493 -14.86 37.58 12.62
C LEU A 493 -15.82 36.99 11.59
N GLN A 494 -16.56 37.85 10.88
CA GLN A 494 -17.47 37.43 9.82
C GLN A 494 -16.73 36.79 8.65
N VAL A 495 -15.69 37.43 8.13
CA VAL A 495 -14.94 36.90 6.98
C VAL A 495 -14.20 35.61 7.33
N SER A 496 -13.63 35.51 8.53
CA SER A 496 -12.97 34.29 8.99
C SER A 496 -13.95 33.13 9.18
N SER A 497 -15.19 33.44 9.57
CA SER A 497 -16.29 32.47 9.64
C SER A 497 -16.80 32.07 8.26
N ASP A 498 -17.00 33.03 7.35
CA ASP A 498 -17.46 32.80 5.97
C ASP A 498 -16.42 31.99 5.17
N LEU A 499 -15.13 32.26 5.39
CA LEU A 499 -14.00 31.48 4.86
C LEU A 499 -13.84 30.12 5.54
N GLY A 500 -14.55 29.85 6.63
CA GLY A 500 -14.48 28.59 7.38
C GLY A 500 -13.15 28.32 8.08
N ILE A 501 -12.28 29.33 8.21
CA ILE A 501 -10.93 29.20 8.81
C ILE A 501 -10.95 29.39 10.34
N SER A 502 -11.97 30.08 10.88
CA SER A 502 -12.03 30.44 12.30
C SER A 502 -12.05 29.25 13.26
N LYS A 503 -12.62 28.11 12.83
CA LYS A 503 -12.64 26.86 13.62
C LYS A 503 -11.25 26.23 13.83
N PHE A 504 -10.26 26.62 13.02
CA PHE A 504 -8.90 26.08 13.14
C PHE A 504 -7.97 26.95 13.96
N PHE A 505 -8.32 28.21 14.23
CA PHE A 505 -7.44 29.12 14.96
C PHE A 505 -7.02 28.55 16.32
N LYS A 506 -5.72 28.60 16.61
CA LYS A 506 -5.18 28.34 17.93
C LYS A 506 -5.60 29.46 18.88
N THR A 507 -5.85 29.07 20.12
CA THR A 507 -6.18 29.99 21.21
C THR A 507 -5.20 29.79 22.35
N PRO A 508 -4.30 30.76 22.63
CA PRO A 508 -4.08 32.02 21.92
C PRO A 508 -3.43 31.84 20.53
N SER A 509 -3.55 32.85 19.66
CA SER A 509 -2.83 32.88 18.37
C SER A 509 -1.32 33.00 18.60
N CYS A 510 -0.52 32.64 17.60
CA CYS A 510 0.92 32.83 17.70
C CYS A 510 1.26 34.34 17.77
N VAL A 511 2.33 34.71 18.49
CA VAL A 511 2.75 36.11 18.63
C VAL A 511 4.24 36.23 18.41
N ARG A 512 4.65 36.95 17.35
CA ARG A 512 6.06 37.08 16.92
C ARG A 512 6.97 37.79 17.93
N ASN A 513 6.41 38.57 18.85
CA ASN A 513 7.15 39.26 19.91
C ASN A 513 7.32 38.42 21.18
N GLU A 514 6.78 37.20 21.23
CA GLU A 514 6.98 36.31 22.36
C GLU A 514 8.41 35.77 22.39
N ILE A 515 8.85 35.38 23.60
CA ILE A 515 10.17 34.79 23.85
C ILE A 515 10.41 33.55 22.96
N PHE A 516 9.36 32.85 22.55
CA PHE A 516 9.48 31.71 21.64
C PHE A 516 10.06 32.09 20.28
N TYR A 517 9.69 33.25 19.71
CA TYR A 517 10.16 33.73 18.41
C TYR A 517 11.34 34.71 18.50
N GLN A 518 11.69 35.15 19.71
CA GLN A 518 12.75 36.14 19.98
C GLN A 518 14.01 35.50 20.60
N PRO A 519 15.20 36.10 20.41
CA PRO A 519 15.50 37.15 19.44
C PRO A 519 15.67 36.56 18.03
N GLU A 520 15.05 37.18 17.03
CA GLU A 520 15.18 36.84 15.62
C GLU A 520 16.28 37.65 14.92
N ASN A 521 16.88 37.06 13.89
CA ASN A 521 17.80 37.71 12.98
C ASN A 521 17.39 37.35 11.54
N LEU A 522 17.08 38.36 10.72
CA LEU A 522 16.51 38.18 9.37
C LEU A 522 15.24 37.31 9.34
N GLY A 523 14.39 37.46 10.37
CA GLY A 523 13.14 36.71 10.54
C GLY A 523 13.29 35.32 11.17
N TRP A 524 14.51 34.90 11.55
CA TRP A 524 14.75 33.59 12.14
C TRP A 524 15.24 33.65 13.58
N LYS A 525 14.61 32.86 14.45
CA LYS A 525 15.26 32.37 15.67
C LYS A 525 15.85 30.98 15.39
N ARG A 526 17.10 30.77 15.78
CA ARG A 526 17.83 29.51 15.55
C ARG A 526 18.17 28.87 16.88
N ASP A 527 17.39 27.85 17.23
CA ASP A 527 17.63 27.01 18.41
C ASP A 527 18.32 25.68 18.05
N CYS A 528 18.39 25.36 16.76
CA CYS A 528 19.18 24.25 16.24
C CYS A 528 20.69 24.45 16.54
N PRO A 529 21.37 23.44 17.11
CA PRO A 529 22.81 23.50 17.42
C PRO A 529 23.72 23.49 16.18
N VAL A 530 23.19 23.15 15.00
CA VAL A 530 23.93 23.06 13.74
C VAL A 530 23.72 24.32 12.90
N THR A 531 24.82 24.90 12.41
CA THR A 531 24.76 26.06 11.52
C THR A 531 24.09 25.69 10.20
N THR A 532 22.87 26.19 10.00
CA THR A 532 22.06 25.97 8.78
C THR A 532 21.94 27.27 7.99
N LYS A 533 22.16 27.21 6.66
CA LYS A 533 21.99 28.37 5.79
C LYS A 533 20.49 28.57 5.49
N LEU A 534 19.92 29.63 6.08
CA LEU A 534 18.49 29.96 5.95
C LEU A 534 18.29 31.21 5.07
N PRO A 535 17.22 31.27 4.26
CA PRO A 535 16.84 32.48 3.52
C PRO A 535 16.43 33.62 4.47
N GLU A 536 16.57 34.87 4.02
CA GLU A 536 15.96 36.04 4.69
C GLU A 536 14.44 36.03 4.49
N LEU A 537 13.68 36.28 5.57
CA LEU A 537 12.21 36.30 5.53
C LEU A 537 11.68 37.73 5.39
N GLN A 538 10.55 37.88 4.70
CA GLN A 538 9.81 39.14 4.61
C GLN A 538 9.34 39.65 5.99
N PRO A 539 9.17 40.98 6.16
CA PRO A 539 8.54 41.56 7.35
C PRO A 539 7.13 40.99 7.54
N GLY A 540 6.75 40.67 8.78
CA GLY A 540 5.45 40.04 9.08
C GLY A 540 5.54 38.53 9.30
N LEU A 541 6.65 37.89 8.92
CA LEU A 541 6.91 36.48 9.16
C LEU A 541 8.12 36.30 10.10
N THR A 542 7.95 35.50 11.15
CA THR A 542 9.08 35.03 11.98
C THR A 542 9.00 33.52 12.12
N CYS A 543 10.09 32.82 11.86
CA CYS A 543 10.19 31.38 12.02
C CYS A 543 11.24 30.98 13.06
N VAL A 544 11.00 29.86 13.71
CA VAL A 544 11.92 29.19 14.63
C VAL A 544 12.38 27.90 13.98
N LEU A 545 13.69 27.73 13.85
CA LEU A 545 14.28 26.42 13.60
C LEU A 545 14.59 25.79 14.96
N LEU A 546 13.78 24.81 15.37
CA LEU A 546 13.82 24.22 16.70
C LEU A 546 15.08 23.37 16.94
N PRO A 547 15.38 22.99 18.21
CA PRO A 547 16.58 22.21 18.57
C PRO A 547 16.75 20.86 17.86
N SER A 548 15.67 20.29 17.30
CA SER A 548 15.71 19.07 16.49
C SER A 548 16.34 19.28 15.11
N CYS A 549 16.55 20.53 14.68
CA CYS A 549 17.05 20.94 13.36
C CYS A 549 16.19 20.50 12.17
N THR A 550 15.05 19.86 12.42
CA THR A 550 14.14 19.25 11.43
C THR A 550 12.69 19.70 11.66
N GLU A 551 12.51 20.68 12.55
CA GLU A 551 11.23 21.27 12.90
C GLU A 551 11.30 22.78 12.71
N VAL A 552 10.42 23.27 11.85
CA VAL A 552 10.26 24.68 11.53
C VAL A 552 8.86 25.09 11.95
N ASP A 553 8.79 26.07 12.83
CA ASP A 553 7.56 26.67 13.32
C ASP A 553 7.56 28.15 12.96
N CYS A 554 6.59 28.59 12.16
CA CYS A 554 6.50 29.93 11.63
C CYS A 554 5.24 30.62 12.16
N CYS A 555 5.37 31.88 12.55
CA CYS A 555 4.24 32.77 12.85
C CYS A 555 4.17 33.90 11.83
N ILE A 556 3.00 34.04 11.22
CA ILE A 556 2.73 34.95 10.10
C ILE A 556 1.66 35.95 10.54
N ASP A 557 2.00 37.23 10.65
CA ASP A 557 1.03 38.29 10.91
C ASP A 557 0.26 38.61 9.61
N VAL A 558 -1.07 38.53 9.66
CA VAL A 558 -1.96 38.87 8.55
C VAL A 558 -2.83 40.06 8.96
N ASP A 559 -2.28 41.26 8.75
CA ASP A 559 -2.88 42.52 9.21
C ASP A 559 -4.33 42.70 8.77
N ILE A 560 -4.70 42.31 7.54
CA ILE A 560 -6.05 42.52 6.99
C ILE A 560 -7.16 41.77 7.78
N ILE A 561 -6.81 40.67 8.47
CA ILE A 561 -7.74 39.91 9.32
C ILE A 561 -7.35 39.93 10.79
N HIS A 562 -6.53 40.89 11.23
CA HIS A 562 -6.11 41.08 12.63
C HIS A 562 -5.72 39.77 13.35
N HIS A 563 -5.10 38.83 12.62
CA HIS A 563 -4.78 37.50 13.12
C HIS A 563 -3.39 37.08 12.66
N SER A 564 -2.74 36.25 13.48
CA SER A 564 -1.43 35.70 13.17
C SER A 564 -1.54 34.18 13.08
N PHE A 565 -1.01 33.61 12.00
CA PHE A 565 -1.10 32.19 11.70
C PHE A 565 0.18 31.43 12.01
N ASN A 566 0.03 30.31 12.70
CA ASN A 566 1.08 29.34 12.91
C ASN A 566 1.13 28.34 11.75
N VAL A 567 2.30 28.13 11.17
CA VAL A 567 2.57 27.08 10.17
C VAL A 567 3.72 26.23 10.66
N ILE A 568 3.52 24.91 10.69
CA ILE A 568 4.49 23.95 11.20
C ILE A 568 4.86 22.92 10.14
N LEU A 569 6.16 22.65 10.02
CA LEU A 569 6.72 21.50 9.34
C LEU A 569 7.68 20.82 10.30
N LYS A 570 7.36 19.60 10.72
CA LYS A 570 8.17 18.79 11.63
C LYS A 570 8.45 17.44 11.00
N LEU A 571 9.72 17.17 10.74
CA LEU A 571 10.22 15.85 10.37
C LEU A 571 10.79 15.18 11.60
N ASP A 572 10.20 14.06 12.03
CA ASP A 572 10.73 13.24 13.11
C ASP A 572 11.33 11.95 12.54
N PRO A 573 12.65 11.86 12.36
CA PRO A 573 13.31 10.65 11.88
C PRO A 573 13.22 9.49 12.87
N CYS A 574 12.87 9.73 14.14
CA CYS A 574 12.88 8.70 15.18
C CYS A 574 11.50 8.07 15.38
N ASP A 575 10.45 8.87 15.23
CA ASP A 575 9.06 8.39 15.21
C ASP A 575 8.55 8.12 13.78
N GLU A 576 9.42 8.26 12.76
CA GLU A 576 9.15 8.03 11.33
C GLU A 576 7.88 8.74 10.83
N ASN A 577 7.75 10.00 11.23
CA ASN A 577 6.59 10.82 10.90
C ASN A 577 6.95 12.21 10.37
N LEU A 578 6.10 12.70 9.50
CA LEU A 578 6.05 14.08 9.05
C LEU A 578 4.77 14.70 9.60
N ILE A 579 4.92 15.76 10.37
CA ILE A 579 3.80 16.60 10.80
C ILE A 579 3.85 17.89 10.01
N VAL A 580 2.76 18.18 9.31
CA VAL A 580 2.58 19.43 8.57
C VAL A 580 1.25 20.05 8.99
N GLY A 581 1.23 21.35 9.24
CA GLY A 581 0.00 21.98 9.71
C GLY A 581 -0.03 23.49 9.58
N ILE A 582 -1.26 24.01 9.55
CA ILE A 582 -1.58 25.43 9.63
C ILE A 582 -2.58 25.57 10.78
N GLU A 583 -2.24 26.32 11.83
CA GLU A 583 -3.06 26.42 13.04
C GLU A 583 -3.38 25.03 13.64
N ASN A 584 -4.62 24.76 14.03
CA ASN A 584 -5.05 23.42 14.48
C ASN A 584 -5.36 22.45 13.32
N PHE A 585 -5.16 22.86 12.06
CA PHE A 585 -5.31 21.98 10.89
C PHE A 585 -3.99 21.26 10.61
N ILE A 586 -3.82 20.08 11.21
CA ILE A 586 -2.55 19.35 11.27
C ILE A 586 -2.72 17.94 10.67
N PHE A 587 -1.77 17.53 9.84
CA PHE A 587 -1.65 16.18 9.29
C PHE A 587 -0.43 15.47 9.88
N SER A 588 -0.55 14.18 10.12
CA SER A 588 0.55 13.29 10.47
C SER A 588 0.67 12.22 9.38
N ILE A 589 1.83 12.15 8.75
CA ILE A 589 2.10 11.30 7.58
C ILE A 589 3.27 10.38 7.94
N SER A 590 3.17 9.08 7.67
CA SER A 590 4.30 8.16 7.85
C SER A 590 5.40 8.44 6.83
N LEU A 591 6.66 8.44 7.27
CA LEU A 591 7.83 8.60 6.39
C LEU A 591 8.15 7.34 5.58
N TYR A 592 7.64 6.16 5.97
CA TYR A 592 7.84 4.91 5.21
C TYR A 592 7.09 4.92 3.87
N GLU A 593 5.90 5.51 3.83
CA GLU A 593 5.04 5.60 2.64
C GLU A 593 5.13 6.99 1.97
N PHE A 594 6.10 7.80 2.38
CA PHE A 594 6.23 9.15 1.87
C PHE A 594 6.95 9.19 0.50
N ASP A 595 6.29 9.73 -0.52
CA ASP A 595 6.92 10.00 -1.81
C ASP A 595 7.99 11.12 -1.74
N TRP A 596 9.25 10.73 -1.62
CA TRP A 596 10.40 11.63 -1.54
C TRP A 596 10.64 12.39 -2.86
N GLY A 597 11.01 13.67 -2.75
CA GLY A 597 11.34 14.53 -3.89
C GLY A 597 10.14 15.09 -4.66
N VAL A 598 8.91 14.74 -4.27
CA VAL A 598 7.68 15.24 -4.88
C VAL A 598 7.20 16.51 -4.16
N ARG A 599 6.69 17.48 -4.94
CA ARG A 599 6.06 18.68 -4.37
C ARG A 599 4.65 18.39 -3.89
N LYS A 600 4.41 18.63 -2.60
CA LYS A 600 3.12 18.50 -1.92
C LYS A 600 2.62 19.89 -1.50
N LYS A 601 1.31 20.00 -1.29
CA LYS A 601 0.65 21.27 -0.94
C LYS A 601 -0.36 21.03 0.17
N LEU A 602 -0.40 21.95 1.14
CA LEU A 602 -1.39 22.00 2.21
C LEU A 602 -2.11 23.35 2.15
N TYR A 603 -3.44 23.32 2.18
CA TYR A 603 -4.29 24.50 2.08
C TYR A 603 -5.21 24.62 3.28
N LEU A 604 -5.27 25.81 3.89
CA LEU A 604 -6.32 26.15 4.87
C LEU A 604 -7.37 27.01 4.17
N ASN A 605 -8.42 26.35 3.65
CA ASN A 605 -9.53 26.94 2.88
C ASN A 605 -9.08 28.01 1.89
N ASN A 606 -8.00 27.75 1.14
CA ASN A 606 -7.36 28.65 0.17
C ASN A 606 -6.77 29.97 0.67
N VAL A 607 -6.95 30.32 1.93
CA VAL A 607 -6.40 31.55 2.49
C VAL A 607 -4.91 31.42 2.69
N ILE A 608 -4.48 30.26 3.22
CA ILE A 608 -3.08 29.98 3.53
C ILE A 608 -2.67 28.70 2.84
N ARG A 609 -1.55 28.76 2.12
CA ARG A 609 -0.96 27.63 1.41
C ARG A 609 0.45 27.40 1.92
N MET A 610 0.78 26.14 2.19
CA MET A 610 2.14 25.67 2.38
C MET A 610 2.48 24.67 1.28
N ASP A 611 3.42 25.03 0.41
CA ASP A 611 4.02 24.09 -0.56
C ASP A 611 5.32 23.56 0.02
N TYR A 612 5.55 22.26 -0.06
CA TYR A 612 6.78 21.67 0.42
C TYR A 612 7.24 20.49 -0.45
N SER A 613 8.55 20.27 -0.51
CA SER A 613 9.14 19.03 -1.04
C SER A 613 10.30 18.62 -0.16
N ILE A 614 10.40 17.32 0.11
CA ILE A 614 11.36 16.76 1.06
C ILE A 614 12.06 15.61 0.35
N TYR A 615 13.39 15.62 0.37
CA TYR A 615 14.22 14.54 -0.14
C TYR A 615 15.10 14.01 0.99
N ASP A 616 15.16 12.69 1.15
CA ASP A 616 15.97 12.05 2.17
C ASP A 616 17.42 11.87 1.69
N LEU A 617 18.38 12.50 2.38
CA LEU A 617 19.82 12.31 2.16
C LEU A 617 20.34 11.40 3.29
N LYS A 618 20.20 10.09 3.11
CA LYS A 618 20.58 9.09 4.13
C LYS A 618 22.08 9.11 4.37
N SER A 619 22.89 9.37 3.34
CA SER A 619 24.35 9.46 3.47
C SER A 619 24.84 10.57 4.36
N ASP A 620 24.15 11.69 4.27
CA ASP A 620 24.51 12.90 4.96
C ASP A 620 23.73 13.07 6.27
N ASN A 621 22.94 12.06 6.64
CA ASN A 621 22.04 12.06 7.79
C ASN A 621 21.23 13.37 7.86
N SER A 622 20.59 13.74 6.76
CA SER A 622 19.90 15.03 6.63
C SER A 622 18.72 14.95 5.66
N TYR A 623 17.83 15.92 5.74
CA TYR A 623 16.78 16.13 4.73
C TYR A 623 17.12 17.35 3.88
N LEU A 624 16.84 17.28 2.59
CA LEU A 624 16.81 18.44 1.73
C LEU A 624 15.37 18.92 1.59
N VAL A 625 15.09 20.12 2.09
CA VAL A 625 13.72 20.64 2.22
C VAL A 625 13.54 21.94 1.45
N ASP A 626 12.48 21.99 0.65
CA ASP A 626 11.88 23.20 0.13
C ASP A 626 10.55 23.45 0.83
N MET A 627 10.29 24.69 1.23
CA MET A 627 9.05 25.10 1.88
C MET A 627 8.73 26.54 1.45
N ASN A 628 7.55 26.75 0.88
CA ASN A 628 7.01 28.05 0.52
C ASN A 628 5.69 28.26 1.24
N VAL A 629 5.48 29.43 1.82
CA VAL A 629 4.22 29.78 2.46
C VAL A 629 3.62 31.00 1.78
N SER A 630 2.35 30.89 1.41
CA SER A 630 1.62 31.95 0.72
C SER A 630 0.30 32.24 1.44
N VAL A 631 -0.08 33.51 1.56
CA VAL A 631 -1.39 33.97 2.07
C VAL A 631 -2.11 34.72 0.96
N CYS A 632 -3.18 34.14 0.43
CA CYS A 632 -3.85 34.58 -0.78
C CYS A 632 -5.35 34.74 -0.51
N PHE A 633 -5.90 35.93 -0.78
CA PHE A 633 -7.32 36.22 -0.62
C PHE A 633 -8.06 36.38 -1.96
N GLU A 634 -7.34 36.22 -3.06
CA GLU A 634 -7.78 36.51 -4.42
C GLU A 634 -7.19 35.47 -5.36
N SER A 635 -8.02 34.84 -6.20
CA SER A 635 -7.57 33.81 -7.15
C SER A 635 -6.80 34.39 -8.34
N SER A 636 -7.05 35.66 -8.70
CA SER A 636 -6.49 36.34 -9.87
C SER A 636 -5.47 37.44 -9.56
N LYS A 637 -5.18 37.73 -8.29
CA LYS A 637 -4.20 38.74 -7.86
C LYS A 637 -3.00 38.07 -7.15
N PRO A 638 -1.83 38.71 -7.09
CA PRO A 638 -0.71 38.21 -6.28
C PRO A 638 -1.11 38.02 -4.81
N CYS A 639 -0.57 37.00 -4.17
CA CYS A 639 -0.80 36.74 -2.75
C CYS A 639 -0.25 37.91 -1.90
N LEU A 640 -0.91 38.17 -0.76
CA LEU A 640 -0.48 39.18 0.20
C LEU A 640 0.91 38.84 0.75
N ILE A 641 1.13 37.54 1.01
CA ILE A 641 2.41 36.98 1.41
C ILE A 641 2.71 35.83 0.43
N ASP A 642 3.92 35.79 -0.11
CA ASP A 642 4.44 34.65 -0.85
C ASP A 642 5.94 34.58 -0.56
N GLN A 643 6.30 33.71 0.40
CA GLN A 643 7.64 33.66 0.97
C GLN A 643 8.19 32.25 0.95
N ILE A 644 9.36 32.13 0.31
CA ILE A 644 10.17 30.92 0.37
C ILE A 644 10.80 30.86 1.76
N VAL A 645 10.27 29.98 2.59
CA VAL A 645 10.76 29.75 3.96
C VAL A 645 12.03 28.91 3.93
N LEU A 646 12.01 27.80 3.19
CA LEU A 646 13.18 26.95 2.96
C LEU A 646 13.40 26.80 1.45
N ASN A 647 14.65 26.96 1.02
CA ASN A 647 15.03 26.84 -0.39
C ASN A 647 16.23 25.90 -0.47
N LYS A 648 15.95 24.64 -0.83
CA LYS A 648 16.95 23.57 -0.90
C LYS A 648 17.78 23.52 0.38
N THR A 649 17.11 23.68 1.51
CA THR A 649 17.77 23.81 2.81
C THR A 649 18.07 22.42 3.34
N LYS A 650 19.35 22.15 3.65
CA LYS A 650 19.80 20.90 4.27
C LYS A 650 19.53 20.96 5.79
N LEU A 651 18.62 20.14 6.27
CA LEU A 651 18.22 20.01 7.68
C LEU A 651 18.84 18.75 8.27
N ALA A 652 19.75 18.88 9.24
CA ALA A 652 20.46 17.75 9.83
C ALA A 652 19.51 16.91 10.70
N LYS A 653 19.44 15.59 10.46
CA LYS A 653 18.69 14.67 11.30
C LYS A 653 19.37 14.57 12.66
N LYS A 654 18.58 14.61 13.71
CA LYS A 654 19.09 14.31 15.04
C LYS A 654 19.34 12.80 15.14
N PRO A 655 20.47 12.35 15.72
CA PRO A 655 20.67 10.94 15.99
C PRO A 655 19.58 10.43 16.94
N CYS A 656 18.90 9.37 16.52
CA CYS A 656 17.84 8.76 17.30
C CYS A 656 18.43 8.00 18.50
N LYS A 657 17.73 8.05 19.63
CA LYS A 657 18.10 7.23 20.77
C LYS A 657 17.79 5.78 20.40
N TRP A 658 18.78 4.92 20.55
CA TRP A 658 18.59 3.50 20.32
C TRP A 658 17.67 2.87 21.37
N GLN A 659 17.62 3.46 22.56
CA GLN A 659 16.70 3.06 23.61
C GLN A 659 15.72 4.19 23.91
N THR A 660 14.44 3.89 23.72
CA THR A 660 13.30 4.79 23.92
C THR A 660 12.47 4.39 25.13
N GLY A 661 12.46 3.10 25.49
CA GLY A 661 11.59 2.52 26.49
C GLY A 661 10.12 2.55 26.08
N PHE A 662 9.23 2.07 26.96
CA PHE A 662 7.79 2.11 26.70
C PHE A 662 7.28 3.55 26.56
N LYS A 663 6.56 3.84 25.46
CA LYS A 663 5.85 5.13 25.27
C LYS A 663 4.94 5.44 26.45
N ASN A 664 4.24 4.43 26.97
CA ASN A 664 3.58 4.48 28.27
C ASN A 664 4.40 3.68 29.31
N SER A 665 5.16 4.37 30.14
CA SER A 665 6.01 3.77 31.19
C SER A 665 5.25 3.01 32.29
N SER A 666 3.92 3.03 32.28
CA SER A 666 3.06 2.26 33.18
C SER A 666 2.28 1.13 32.50
N PHE A 667 2.55 0.87 31.21
CA PHE A 667 1.86 -0.16 30.44
C PHE A 667 2.04 -1.56 31.04
N SER A 668 0.96 -2.32 31.05
CA SER A 668 0.93 -3.75 31.35
C SER A 668 -0.14 -4.41 30.49
N LEU A 669 0.20 -5.51 29.81
CA LEU A 669 -0.74 -6.25 28.98
C LEU A 669 -1.97 -6.71 29.77
N SER A 670 -1.76 -7.17 31.00
CA SER A 670 -2.85 -7.63 31.87
C SER A 670 -3.83 -6.51 32.24
N ALA A 671 -3.32 -5.30 32.51
CA ALA A 671 -4.14 -4.13 32.79
C ALA A 671 -4.89 -3.65 31.54
N TRP A 672 -4.23 -3.70 30.37
CA TRP A 672 -4.82 -3.33 29.09
C TRP A 672 -5.95 -4.29 28.68
N LYS A 673 -5.76 -5.61 28.81
CA LYS A 673 -6.83 -6.60 28.54
C LYS A 673 -8.07 -6.34 29.40
N ASN A 674 -7.87 -6.10 30.70
CA ASN A 674 -8.97 -5.78 31.63
C ASN A 674 -9.72 -4.49 31.26
N SER A 675 -9.02 -3.45 30.78
CA SER A 675 -9.67 -2.18 30.40
C SER A 675 -10.40 -2.24 29.05
N SER A 676 -10.10 -3.26 28.24
CA SER A 676 -10.66 -3.45 26.90
C SER A 676 -11.78 -4.51 26.88
N ASP A 677 -12.28 -4.93 28.05
CA ASP A 677 -13.25 -6.01 28.25
C ASP A 677 -12.83 -7.37 27.65
N ILE A 678 -11.51 -7.64 27.61
CA ILE A 678 -10.91 -8.87 27.09
C ILE A 678 -10.56 -9.80 28.26
N ASP A 679 -10.96 -11.06 28.19
CA ASP A 679 -10.59 -12.07 29.19
C ASP A 679 -9.05 -12.25 29.21
N PRO A 680 -8.36 -11.98 30.35
CA PRO A 680 -6.92 -12.13 30.46
C PRO A 680 -6.39 -13.53 30.13
N SER A 681 -7.25 -14.55 30.30
CA SER A 681 -6.91 -15.97 30.13
C SER A 681 -7.01 -16.49 28.69
N GLN A 682 -7.61 -15.74 27.77
CA GLN A 682 -7.74 -16.12 26.36
C GLN A 682 -6.64 -15.50 25.49
N PRO A 683 -6.21 -16.18 24.40
CA PRO A 683 -5.38 -15.57 23.36
C PRO A 683 -6.15 -14.43 22.68
N LEU A 684 -5.44 -13.43 22.19
CA LEU A 684 -6.04 -12.30 21.49
C LEU A 684 -6.49 -12.74 20.09
N SER A 685 -7.71 -12.35 19.69
CA SER A 685 -8.17 -12.39 18.31
C SER A 685 -7.37 -11.40 17.44
N GLN A 686 -7.43 -11.56 16.11
CA GLN A 686 -6.71 -10.67 15.19
C GLN A 686 -7.09 -9.19 15.36
N LEU A 687 -8.37 -8.89 15.61
CA LEU A 687 -8.84 -7.52 15.87
C LEU A 687 -8.25 -6.95 17.17
N GLU A 688 -8.15 -7.76 18.22
CA GLU A 688 -7.57 -7.34 19.50
C GLU A 688 -6.06 -7.16 19.41
N ILE A 689 -5.37 -8.00 18.62
CA ILE A 689 -3.95 -7.83 18.30
C ILE A 689 -3.73 -6.48 17.60
N ARG A 690 -4.54 -6.11 16.62
CA ARG A 690 -4.44 -4.79 15.96
C ARG A 690 -4.63 -3.63 16.93
N LYS A 691 -5.65 -3.69 17.81
CA LYS A 691 -5.84 -2.68 18.87
C LYS A 691 -4.65 -2.61 19.83
N LEU A 692 -4.03 -3.74 20.15
CA LEU A 692 -2.81 -3.78 20.97
C LEU A 692 -1.65 -3.11 20.25
N GLU A 693 -1.42 -3.41 18.97
CA GLU A 693 -0.37 -2.79 18.14
C GLU A 693 -0.50 -1.27 18.06
N GLU A 694 -1.73 -0.78 17.85
CA GLU A 694 -2.05 0.65 17.84
C GLU A 694 -1.85 1.33 19.20
N THR A 695 -2.19 0.63 20.29
CA THR A 695 -1.99 1.12 21.66
C THR A 695 -0.50 1.21 21.99
N LEU A 696 0.26 0.20 21.57
CA LEU A 696 1.72 0.13 21.74
C LEU A 696 2.48 1.04 20.76
N LYS A 697 1.79 1.55 19.72
CA LYS A 697 2.35 2.37 18.64
C LYS A 697 3.41 1.64 17.80
N ILE A 698 3.38 0.31 17.78
CA ILE A 698 4.35 -0.50 17.03
C ILE A 698 3.89 -0.82 15.60
N ALA A 699 2.59 -0.70 15.30
CA ALA A 699 2.02 -1.07 14.00
C ALA A 699 2.79 -0.51 12.78
N PRO A 700 3.17 0.78 12.72
CA PRO A 700 3.88 1.33 11.55
C PRO A 700 5.27 0.73 11.33
N PHE A 701 5.86 0.14 12.38
CA PHE A 701 7.19 -0.45 12.36
C PHE A 701 7.18 -1.92 12.00
N LEU A 702 6.02 -2.59 11.96
CA LEU A 702 5.92 -4.00 11.58
C LEU A 702 6.08 -4.15 10.06
N LEU A 703 6.74 -5.22 9.63
CA LEU A 703 6.83 -5.64 8.24
C LEU A 703 5.43 -5.94 7.71
N ASP A 704 5.20 -5.66 6.42
CA ASP A 704 3.89 -5.93 5.79
C ASP A 704 3.56 -7.43 5.79
N ASN A 705 4.61 -8.26 5.68
CA ASN A 705 4.55 -9.70 5.89
C ASN A 705 5.46 -10.06 7.05
N ALA A 706 4.90 -10.73 8.06
CA ALA A 706 5.67 -11.30 9.15
C ALA A 706 6.71 -12.27 8.62
N CYS A 707 7.89 -12.29 9.24
CA CYS A 707 8.88 -13.31 8.91
C CYS A 707 8.33 -14.71 9.22
N GLN A 708 8.80 -15.74 8.51
CA GLN A 708 8.35 -17.11 8.74
C GLN A 708 9.54 -18.03 8.97
N ARG A 709 9.65 -18.57 10.19
CA ARG A 709 10.78 -19.38 10.65
C ARG A 709 11.01 -20.66 9.85
N PHE A 710 9.95 -21.20 9.25
CA PHE A 710 10.00 -22.44 8.48
C PHE A 710 10.13 -22.20 6.97
N ASN A 711 10.27 -20.94 6.55
CA ASN A 711 10.46 -20.55 5.16
C ASN A 711 11.85 -19.93 4.96
N SER A 712 12.23 -19.74 3.68
CA SER A 712 13.45 -19.03 3.33
C SER A 712 13.43 -17.61 3.92
N PRO A 713 14.53 -17.09 4.49
CA PRO A 713 15.90 -17.63 4.47
C PRO A 713 16.27 -18.53 5.66
N TYR A 714 15.33 -18.93 6.52
CA TYR A 714 15.65 -19.61 7.79
C TYR A 714 15.76 -21.13 7.70
N VAL A 715 15.37 -21.74 6.56
CA VAL A 715 15.45 -23.21 6.35
C VAL A 715 16.37 -23.58 5.18
N PRO A 716 17.05 -24.75 5.20
CA PRO A 716 17.09 -25.72 6.29
C PRO A 716 17.94 -25.22 7.48
N GLN A 717 17.57 -25.58 8.71
CA GLN A 717 18.25 -25.17 9.94
C GLN A 717 18.80 -26.35 10.73
N THR A 718 19.87 -26.10 11.50
CA THR A 718 20.40 -26.99 12.54
C THR A 718 20.48 -26.20 13.85
N ASP A 719 19.87 -26.72 14.93
CA ASP A 719 19.82 -26.07 16.26
C ASP A 719 19.33 -24.60 16.25
N GLY A 720 18.43 -24.28 15.32
CA GLY A 720 17.85 -22.96 15.09
C GLY A 720 18.59 -22.13 14.03
N TRP A 721 19.69 -22.60 13.46
CA TRP A 721 20.54 -21.83 12.56
C TRP A 721 20.55 -22.33 11.12
N ARG A 722 20.39 -21.42 10.16
CA ARG A 722 20.85 -21.58 8.77
C ARG A 722 22.07 -20.68 8.54
N THR A 723 23.10 -21.22 7.88
CA THR A 723 24.26 -20.43 7.48
C THR A 723 24.62 -20.67 6.01
N ASP A 724 24.72 -19.59 5.25
CA ASP A 724 25.18 -19.58 3.86
C ASP A 724 26.63 -19.07 3.78
N CYS A 725 27.31 -18.95 4.92
CA CYS A 725 28.70 -18.49 5.01
C CYS A 725 29.66 -19.54 4.45
N SER A 726 30.64 -19.10 3.65
CA SER A 726 31.67 -19.99 3.06
C SER A 726 32.70 -20.50 4.08
N GLN A 727 32.79 -19.87 5.24
CA GLN A 727 33.70 -20.23 6.34
C GLN A 727 32.90 -20.77 7.52
N GLU A 728 33.41 -21.80 8.20
CA GLU A 728 32.74 -22.35 9.38
C GLU A 728 32.69 -21.33 10.53
N ILE A 729 31.49 -21.07 11.05
CA ILE A 729 31.27 -20.28 12.26
C ILE A 729 31.27 -21.22 13.45
N ARG A 730 32.25 -21.07 14.35
CA ARG A 730 32.42 -21.97 15.50
C ARG A 730 31.55 -21.53 16.68
N ASN A 731 31.06 -22.53 17.43
CA ASN A 731 30.39 -22.40 18.71
C ASN A 731 29.04 -21.64 18.69
N LEU A 732 28.22 -21.80 17.64
CA LEU A 732 26.85 -21.26 17.66
C LEU A 732 26.03 -21.95 18.78
N PRO A 733 25.31 -21.19 19.63
CA PRO A 733 24.45 -21.77 20.66
C PRO A 733 23.18 -22.35 20.05
N SER A 734 22.62 -23.38 20.68
CA SER A 734 21.27 -23.86 20.33
C SER A 734 20.25 -22.78 20.68
N LEU A 735 19.44 -22.39 19.71
CA LEU A 735 18.40 -21.38 19.92
C LEU A 735 17.16 -21.97 20.61
N LEU A 736 16.32 -21.09 21.17
CA LEU A 736 15.02 -21.47 21.70
C LEU A 736 14.07 -21.90 20.57
N SER A 737 13.11 -22.75 20.92
CA SER A 737 12.18 -23.34 19.95
C SER A 737 11.23 -22.34 19.29
N ASN A 738 11.16 -21.09 19.75
CA ASN A 738 10.37 -19.99 19.19
C ASN A 738 11.18 -19.06 18.26
N MET A 739 12.44 -19.39 17.93
CA MET A 739 13.29 -18.55 17.08
C MET A 739 14.14 -19.37 16.09
N ASN A 740 14.25 -18.89 14.85
CA ASN A 740 15.25 -19.38 13.88
C ASN A 740 16.08 -18.20 13.37
N CYS A 741 17.39 -18.38 13.21
CA CYS A 741 18.30 -17.36 12.71
C CYS A 741 18.99 -17.81 11.42
N TYR A 742 19.33 -16.82 10.60
CA TYR A 742 19.98 -16.93 9.32
C TYR A 742 21.25 -16.07 9.33
N ILE A 743 22.35 -16.66 8.87
CA ILE A 743 23.61 -15.96 8.60
C ILE A 743 23.88 -16.03 7.10
N ASP A 744 23.95 -14.88 6.45
CA ASP A 744 24.13 -14.81 5.00
C ASP A 744 25.57 -15.12 4.54
N GLN A 745 25.78 -15.04 3.22
CA GLN A 745 27.07 -15.29 2.58
C GLN A 745 28.18 -14.31 3.00
N SER A 746 27.83 -13.14 3.55
CA SER A 746 28.81 -12.18 4.07
C SER A 746 29.42 -12.62 5.40
N CYS A 747 28.84 -13.63 6.05
CA CYS A 747 29.25 -14.13 7.36
C CYS A 747 29.16 -13.10 8.51
N THR A 748 28.72 -11.88 8.23
CA THR A 748 28.65 -10.75 9.19
C THR A 748 27.25 -10.16 9.30
N SER A 749 26.26 -10.80 8.69
CA SER A 749 24.84 -10.50 8.82
C SER A 749 24.13 -11.61 9.59
N VAL A 750 23.49 -11.27 10.70
CA VAL A 750 22.72 -12.19 11.55
C VAL A 750 21.29 -11.68 11.58
N GLN A 751 20.35 -12.47 11.09
CA GLN A 751 18.93 -12.14 11.05
C GLN A 751 18.14 -13.25 11.72
N CYS A 752 17.24 -12.93 12.63
CA CYS A 752 16.45 -13.89 13.38
C CYS A 752 14.97 -13.59 13.24
N CYS A 753 14.17 -14.64 13.08
CA CYS A 753 12.72 -14.58 13.12
C CYS A 753 12.24 -15.21 14.43
N ILE A 754 11.50 -14.44 15.23
CA ILE A 754 11.08 -14.76 16.59
C ILE A 754 9.56 -14.79 16.66
N ASP A 755 8.97 -15.89 17.09
CA ASP A 755 7.52 -15.98 17.31
C ASP A 755 7.12 -15.20 18.58
N VAL A 756 6.18 -14.28 18.44
CA VAL A 756 5.62 -13.47 19.53
C VAL A 756 4.15 -13.82 19.72
N ASN A 757 3.89 -14.69 20.69
CA ASN A 757 2.56 -15.27 20.92
C ASN A 757 1.48 -14.20 21.19
N GLU A 758 1.81 -13.13 21.92
CA GLU A 758 0.88 -12.05 22.24
C GLU A 758 0.43 -11.24 21.03
N LEU A 759 1.23 -11.22 19.96
CA LEU A 759 0.91 -10.56 18.69
C LEU A 759 0.43 -11.53 17.61
N GLY A 760 0.35 -12.83 17.91
CA GLY A 760 -0.07 -13.86 16.95
C GLY A 760 0.77 -13.92 15.67
N LYS A 761 2.01 -13.41 15.70
CA LYS A 761 2.90 -13.30 14.53
C LYS A 761 4.37 -13.38 14.93
N SER A 762 5.24 -13.61 13.96
CA SER A 762 6.69 -13.63 14.15
C SER A 762 7.32 -12.31 13.72
N LEU A 763 8.36 -11.90 14.43
CA LEU A 763 9.08 -10.64 14.21
C LEU A 763 10.53 -10.90 13.84
N GLU A 764 11.01 -10.15 12.86
CA GLU A 764 12.37 -10.10 12.38
C GLU A 764 13.20 -9.14 13.21
N ILE A 765 14.36 -9.61 13.65
CA ILE A 765 15.42 -8.77 14.18
C ILE A 765 16.71 -9.08 13.44
N GLY A 766 17.65 -8.13 13.40
CA GLY A 766 18.94 -8.41 12.77
C GLY A 766 20.05 -7.45 13.13
N VAL A 767 21.27 -7.93 12.96
CA VAL A 767 22.51 -7.15 13.02
C VAL A 767 23.33 -7.49 11.78
N LYS A 768 23.60 -6.48 10.95
CA LYS A 768 24.48 -6.60 9.79
C LYS A 768 25.68 -5.70 9.97
N ILE A 769 26.88 -6.28 9.93
CA ILE A 769 28.15 -5.55 9.89
C ILE A 769 28.66 -5.64 8.46
N ASP A 770 28.62 -4.54 7.74
CA ASP A 770 29.15 -4.44 6.39
C ASP A 770 30.54 -3.76 6.42
N PRO A 771 31.64 -4.53 6.34
CA PRO A 771 32.99 -3.95 6.34
C PRO A 771 33.30 -3.22 5.03
N CYS A 772 32.51 -3.41 3.97
CA CYS A 772 32.73 -2.82 2.65
C CYS A 772 31.95 -1.52 2.49
N ASP A 773 30.78 -1.40 3.12
CA ASP A 773 30.07 -0.12 3.21
C ASP A 773 30.39 0.66 4.50
N PHE A 774 31.33 0.16 5.32
CA PHE A 774 31.62 0.65 6.66
C PHE A 774 30.35 0.91 7.49
N ARG A 775 29.39 -0.02 7.47
CA ARG A 775 28.07 0.19 8.08
C ARG A 775 27.73 -0.92 9.06
N LEU A 776 27.29 -0.53 10.25
CA LEU A 776 26.58 -1.38 11.18
C LEU A 776 25.09 -1.04 11.07
N THR A 777 24.29 -2.02 10.69
CA THR A 777 22.83 -1.94 10.64
C THR A 777 22.25 -2.82 11.71
N VAL A 778 21.39 -2.27 12.57
CA VAL A 778 20.65 -3.00 13.60
C VAL A 778 19.17 -2.79 13.33
N ARG A 779 18.43 -3.88 13.22
CA ARG A 779 17.05 -3.88 12.72
C ARG A 779 16.10 -4.60 13.68
N ILE A 780 14.91 -4.02 13.85
CA ILE A 780 13.72 -4.66 14.42
C ILE A 780 12.59 -4.35 13.42
N GLU A 781 12.11 -5.36 12.69
CA GLU A 781 11.08 -5.18 11.65
C GLU A 781 11.44 -4.05 10.66
N LYS A 782 10.59 -3.04 10.41
CA LYS A 782 10.93 -1.88 9.57
C LYS A 782 11.89 -0.89 10.26
N LEU A 783 11.97 -0.88 11.60
CA LEU A 783 12.86 0.00 12.34
C LEU A 783 14.32 -0.42 12.12
N SER A 784 15.13 0.48 11.56
CA SER A 784 16.55 0.23 11.28
C SER A 784 17.41 1.40 11.76
N PHE A 785 18.50 1.08 12.43
CA PHE A 785 19.52 2.04 12.84
C PHE A 785 20.81 1.74 12.11
N ASP A 786 21.34 2.79 11.47
CA ASP A 786 22.56 2.71 10.71
C ASP A 786 23.64 3.58 11.33
N VAL A 787 24.76 2.96 11.65
CA VAL A 787 25.93 3.64 12.19
C VAL A 787 27.15 3.28 11.39
N THR A 788 27.94 4.30 11.05
CA THR A 788 29.23 4.08 10.40
C THR A 788 30.19 3.38 11.35
N LEU A 789 30.91 2.37 10.84
CA LEU A 789 31.93 1.63 11.58
C LEU A 789 33.11 2.51 12.00
N HIS A 790 33.25 3.71 11.41
CA HIS A 790 34.24 4.71 11.84
C HIS A 790 33.87 5.38 13.16
N ASP A 791 32.58 5.64 13.39
CA ASP A 791 32.08 6.29 14.61
C ASP A 791 31.68 5.28 15.69
N TYR A 792 31.61 3.99 15.33
CA TYR A 792 31.23 2.92 16.24
C TYR A 792 32.31 2.65 17.30
N VAL A 793 31.92 2.67 18.58
CA VAL A 793 32.80 2.41 19.71
C VAL A 793 32.84 0.91 20.01
N TRP A 794 33.90 0.24 19.53
CA TRP A 794 34.09 -1.20 19.70
C TRP A 794 34.16 -1.64 21.17
N GLY A 795 33.52 -2.77 21.48
CA GLY A 795 33.56 -3.42 22.79
C GLY A 795 32.64 -2.82 23.86
N LYS A 796 31.87 -1.78 23.51
CA LYS A 796 30.79 -1.25 24.35
C LYS A 796 29.52 -2.09 24.19
N GLN A 797 28.79 -2.28 25.28
CA GLN A 797 27.47 -2.88 25.25
C GLN A 797 26.43 -1.84 24.85
N GLU A 798 25.71 -2.14 23.77
CA GLU A 798 24.65 -1.29 23.21
C GLU A 798 23.29 -1.98 23.33
N TYR A 799 22.24 -1.18 23.26
CA TYR A 799 20.85 -1.61 23.35
C TYR A 799 20.03 -0.90 22.28
N LEU A 800 19.19 -1.63 21.56
CA LEU A 800 18.18 -1.11 20.64
C LEU A 800 16.80 -1.59 21.12
N ASP A 801 15.79 -0.73 21.16
CA ASP A 801 14.42 -1.15 21.44
C ASP A 801 13.38 -0.60 20.46
N LEU A 802 12.29 -1.35 20.29
CA LEU A 802 11.05 -0.87 19.69
C LEU A 802 10.05 -0.59 20.83
N TYR A 803 10.09 0.64 21.33
CA TYR A 803 9.29 1.13 22.47
C TYR A 803 9.28 0.19 23.69
N GLY A 804 10.45 -0.38 24.00
CA GLY A 804 10.62 -1.31 25.12
C GLY A 804 9.97 -2.69 24.95
N ILE A 805 9.15 -2.90 23.90
CA ILE A 805 8.46 -4.16 23.63
C ILE A 805 9.43 -5.22 23.16
N ILE A 806 10.28 -4.87 22.19
CA ILE A 806 11.35 -5.72 21.70
C ILE A 806 12.64 -5.00 22.04
N GLN A 807 13.60 -5.69 22.67
CA GLN A 807 14.90 -5.11 23.00
C GLN A 807 16.00 -6.04 22.52
N ILE A 808 16.94 -5.50 21.76
CA ILE A 808 18.18 -6.16 21.34
C ILE A 808 19.32 -5.59 22.18
N SER A 809 20.18 -6.45 22.73
CA SER A 809 21.44 -6.05 23.35
C SER A 809 22.61 -6.70 22.63
N PHE A 810 23.65 -5.93 22.32
CA PHE A 810 24.81 -6.48 21.63
C PHE A 810 26.14 -5.82 22.00
N VAL A 811 27.22 -6.56 21.80
CA VAL A 811 28.62 -6.12 21.96
C VAL A 811 29.39 -6.61 20.75
N ILE A 812 30.04 -5.71 20.01
CA ILE A 812 30.90 -6.09 18.89
C ILE A 812 32.33 -5.61 19.14
N ARG A 813 33.32 -6.50 19.01
CA ARG A 813 34.75 -6.16 19.01
C ARG A 813 35.38 -6.45 17.66
N ASN A 814 36.25 -5.56 17.22
CA ASN A 814 36.99 -5.69 15.97
C ASN A 814 38.38 -6.28 16.24
N LEU A 815 38.61 -7.53 15.81
CA LEU A 815 39.92 -8.18 15.84
C LEU A 815 40.61 -7.93 14.50
N TYR A 816 41.47 -6.91 14.47
CA TYR A 816 42.03 -6.35 13.23
C TYR A 816 43.00 -7.31 12.54
N GLU A 817 43.90 -7.93 13.30
CA GLU A 817 44.97 -8.77 12.77
C GLU A 817 44.44 -10.12 12.26
N GLU A 818 43.41 -10.61 12.92
CA GLU A 818 42.76 -11.90 12.65
C GLU A 818 41.66 -11.81 11.60
N LYS A 819 41.29 -10.59 11.17
CA LYS A 819 40.18 -10.33 10.24
C LYS A 819 38.84 -10.94 10.71
N ILE A 820 38.53 -10.82 11.99
CA ILE A 820 37.33 -11.40 12.61
C ILE A 820 36.60 -10.34 13.47
N TYR A 821 35.29 -10.44 13.60
CA TYR A 821 34.49 -9.76 14.61
C TYR A 821 34.13 -10.73 15.74
N LEU A 822 34.25 -10.27 16.99
CA LEU A 822 33.71 -10.98 18.15
C LEU A 822 32.37 -10.34 18.51
N ILE A 823 31.27 -11.10 18.41
CA ILE A 823 29.92 -10.61 18.65
C ILE A 823 29.25 -11.36 19.80
N SER A 824 28.55 -10.61 20.64
CA SER A 824 27.51 -11.13 21.54
C SER A 824 26.22 -10.41 21.21
N LEU A 825 25.12 -11.15 21.08
CA LEU A 825 23.81 -10.66 20.64
C LEU A 825 22.71 -11.35 21.45
N ASN A 826 21.83 -10.57 22.06
CA ASN A 826 20.69 -11.05 22.84
C ASN A 826 19.42 -10.30 22.41
N ALA A 827 18.25 -10.93 22.53
CA ALA A 827 16.97 -10.28 22.28
C ALA A 827 15.93 -10.64 23.34
N SER A 828 15.00 -9.74 23.62
CA SER A 828 13.90 -9.94 24.55
C SER A 828 12.60 -9.38 23.99
N VAL A 829 11.47 -9.97 24.41
CA VAL A 829 10.13 -9.44 24.16
C VAL A 829 9.43 -9.28 25.50
N ASN A 830 8.91 -8.08 25.79
CA ASN A 830 8.31 -7.73 27.06
C ASN A 830 7.05 -6.87 26.85
N PHE A 831 5.93 -7.22 27.48
CA PHE A 831 4.69 -6.45 27.43
C PHE A 831 4.33 -5.82 28.79
N ASP A 832 5.28 -5.75 29.72
CA ASP A 832 5.13 -5.14 31.04
C ASP A 832 6.27 -4.16 31.34
N ALA A 833 5.97 -2.87 31.33
CA ALA A 833 6.97 -1.80 31.49
C ALA A 833 7.71 -1.82 32.85
N ARG A 834 7.12 -2.45 33.87
CA ARG A 834 7.69 -2.57 35.23
C ARG A 834 8.44 -3.87 35.46
N ARG A 835 8.34 -4.83 34.54
CA ARG A 835 9.06 -6.12 34.62
C ARG A 835 10.39 -5.97 33.90
N GLU A 836 11.46 -6.52 34.49
CA GLU A 836 12.76 -6.58 33.81
C GLU A 836 12.65 -7.49 32.58
N ALA A 837 13.28 -7.09 31.48
CA ALA A 837 13.27 -7.85 30.25
C ALA A 837 14.11 -9.14 30.39
N GLU A 838 13.50 -10.28 30.07
CA GLU A 838 14.18 -11.58 30.06
C GLU A 838 14.81 -11.79 28.67
N TYR A 839 16.15 -11.74 28.61
CA TYR A 839 16.89 -11.81 27.36
C TYR A 839 17.21 -13.26 26.96
N ASN A 840 16.87 -13.59 25.72
CA ASN A 840 17.29 -14.80 25.02
C ASN A 840 18.67 -14.56 24.39
N ILE A 841 19.60 -15.48 24.65
CA ILE A 841 20.95 -15.42 24.08
C ILE A 841 20.89 -15.92 22.64
N ILE A 842 21.29 -15.06 21.69
CA ILE A 842 21.42 -15.42 20.28
C ILE A 842 22.87 -15.77 19.97
N MET A 843 23.82 -14.93 20.39
CA MET A 843 25.26 -15.19 20.27
C MET A 843 25.98 -14.80 21.56
N GLU A 844 26.97 -15.60 21.95
CA GLU A 844 27.81 -15.33 23.12
C GLU A 844 29.30 -15.47 22.73
N ASN A 845 29.94 -14.34 22.47
CA ASN A 845 31.35 -14.28 22.06
C ASN A 845 31.65 -15.12 20.79
N ASN A 846 30.73 -15.12 19.84
CA ASN A 846 30.89 -15.82 18.56
C ASN A 846 31.86 -15.06 17.64
N LEU A 847 32.63 -15.81 16.85
CA LEU A 847 33.63 -15.28 15.92
C LEU A 847 33.05 -15.26 14.51
N LEU A 848 32.85 -14.06 13.96
CA LEU A 848 32.36 -13.84 12.59
C LEU A 848 33.52 -13.42 11.68
N PRO A 849 33.87 -14.19 10.64
CA PRO A 849 34.95 -13.84 9.73
C PRO A 849 34.58 -12.62 8.89
N LYS A 850 35.51 -11.67 8.72
CA LYS A 850 35.30 -10.52 7.84
C LYS A 850 35.36 -10.96 6.38
N THR A 851 34.44 -10.46 5.59
CA THR A 851 34.52 -10.54 4.13
C THR A 851 35.72 -9.75 3.60
N VAL A 852 36.30 -10.27 2.53
CA VAL A 852 37.30 -9.53 1.75
C VAL A 852 36.53 -8.63 0.79
N CYS A 853 36.60 -7.32 1.00
CA CYS A 853 35.98 -6.36 0.10
C CYS A 853 36.76 -6.28 -1.21
N ASP A 854 36.05 -6.45 -2.33
CA ASP A 854 36.60 -6.20 -3.65
C ASP A 854 36.48 -4.71 -4.00
N TRP A 855 37.43 -3.90 -3.53
CA TRP A 855 37.50 -2.48 -3.86
C TRP A 855 37.99 -2.20 -5.29
N SER A 856 38.10 -3.24 -6.13
CA SER A 856 38.27 -3.11 -7.58
C SER A 856 36.92 -3.08 -8.32
N SER A 857 35.80 -3.07 -7.58
CA SER A 857 34.44 -3.15 -8.10
C SER A 857 34.06 -2.07 -9.12
N ASP A 858 33.12 -2.46 -9.98
CA ASP A 858 32.40 -1.63 -10.96
C ASP A 858 31.53 -0.54 -10.26
N PHE A 859 30.80 0.27 -11.03
CA PHE A 859 29.90 1.30 -10.52
C PHE A 859 28.85 0.74 -9.53
N TYR A 860 28.51 1.51 -8.49
CA TYR A 860 27.44 1.15 -7.52
C TYR A 860 26.10 0.86 -8.21
N ILE A 861 25.76 1.70 -9.19
CA ILE A 861 24.63 1.49 -10.09
C ILE A 861 25.16 0.72 -11.31
N PRO A 862 24.69 -0.52 -11.58
CA PRO A 862 25.07 -1.23 -12.79
C PRO A 862 24.74 -0.40 -14.03
N GLU A 863 25.66 -0.37 -15.00
CA GLU A 863 25.52 0.41 -16.24
C GLU A 863 25.34 1.93 -16.02
N PHE A 864 25.87 2.47 -14.92
CA PHE A 864 25.78 3.91 -14.64
C PHE A 864 26.27 4.77 -15.81
N SER A 865 25.52 5.84 -16.08
CA SER A 865 25.87 6.89 -17.04
C SER A 865 25.41 8.22 -16.48
N LEU A 866 26.35 9.11 -16.18
CA LEU A 866 26.04 10.45 -15.69
C LEU A 866 25.20 11.23 -16.72
N THR A 867 25.46 11.01 -18.01
CA THR A 867 24.71 11.65 -19.09
C THR A 867 23.22 11.26 -19.06
N ASN A 868 22.93 9.97 -18.98
CA ASN A 868 21.53 9.48 -18.89
C ASN A 868 20.87 9.93 -17.59
N TRP A 869 21.63 9.95 -16.49
CA TRP A 869 21.15 10.39 -15.18
C TRP A 869 20.75 11.87 -15.19
N LEU A 870 21.58 12.76 -15.76
CA LEU A 870 21.27 14.19 -15.88
C LEU A 870 20.05 14.45 -16.78
N GLN A 871 19.92 13.71 -17.89
CA GLN A 871 18.76 13.83 -18.78
C GLN A 871 17.44 13.53 -18.07
N LYS A 872 17.40 12.51 -17.21
CA LYS A 872 16.22 12.20 -16.38
C LYS A 872 15.84 13.36 -15.43
N LYS A 873 16.81 14.20 -15.05
CA LYS A 873 16.60 15.40 -14.21
C LYS A 873 16.42 16.67 -15.05
N ASN A 874 16.18 16.55 -16.36
CA ASN A 874 16.05 17.65 -17.33
C ASN A 874 17.28 18.57 -17.41
N LEU A 875 18.49 18.02 -17.20
CA LEU A 875 19.76 18.74 -17.29
C LEU A 875 20.67 18.13 -18.38
N ARG A 876 21.58 18.94 -18.91
CA ARG A 876 22.64 18.49 -19.83
C ARG A 876 24.00 18.53 -19.15
N ILE A 877 24.94 17.73 -19.63
CA ILE A 877 26.29 17.64 -19.05
C ILE A 877 27.12 18.94 -19.17
N GLU A 878 26.73 19.81 -20.11
CA GLU A 878 27.34 21.14 -20.31
C GLU A 878 26.85 22.17 -19.28
N ASP A 879 25.75 21.89 -18.59
CA ASP A 879 25.21 22.76 -17.56
C ASP A 879 25.99 22.58 -16.24
N SER A 880 26.19 23.67 -15.49
CA SER A 880 26.70 23.57 -14.12
C SER A 880 25.67 22.84 -13.26
N ILE A 881 26.04 21.66 -12.71
CA ILE A 881 25.14 20.84 -11.89
C ILE A 881 24.76 21.64 -10.63
N PRO A 882 23.47 21.94 -10.40
CA PRO A 882 23.03 22.62 -9.17
C PRO A 882 23.37 21.79 -7.93
N SER A 883 23.79 22.43 -6.84
CA SER A 883 24.26 21.72 -5.63
C SER A 883 23.23 20.74 -5.04
N ASN A 884 21.93 21.02 -5.19
CA ASN A 884 20.87 20.10 -4.75
C ASN A 884 20.80 18.81 -5.58
N ILE A 885 21.03 18.90 -6.88
CA ILE A 885 21.08 17.74 -7.78
C ILE A 885 22.38 16.96 -7.52
N LEU A 886 23.46 17.66 -7.21
CA LEU A 886 24.73 17.05 -6.85
C LEU A 886 24.63 16.22 -5.54
N TYR A 887 23.91 16.69 -4.52
CA TYR A 887 23.65 15.89 -3.32
C TYR A 887 22.85 14.62 -3.64
N GLN A 888 21.86 14.69 -4.54
CA GLN A 888 21.14 13.50 -5.01
C GLN A 888 22.08 12.54 -5.74
N LEU A 889 22.97 13.05 -6.58
CA LEU A 889 23.97 12.21 -7.26
C LEU A 889 24.82 11.45 -6.25
N TYR A 890 25.34 12.13 -5.22
CA TYR A 890 26.15 11.50 -4.17
C TYR A 890 25.42 10.42 -3.39
N GLU A 891 24.15 10.66 -3.10
CA GLU A 891 23.27 9.71 -2.43
C GLU A 891 22.99 8.49 -3.32
N GLU A 892 22.53 8.71 -4.56
CA GLU A 892 22.14 7.66 -5.50
C GLU A 892 23.35 6.80 -5.94
N THR A 893 24.55 7.38 -6.04
CA THR A 893 25.79 6.64 -6.34
C THR A 893 26.50 6.10 -5.09
N ASN A 894 25.90 6.26 -3.89
CA ASN A 894 26.45 5.84 -2.61
C ASN A 894 27.86 6.43 -2.29
N MET A 895 28.22 7.57 -2.87
CA MET A 895 29.54 8.19 -2.64
C MET A 895 29.57 9.08 -1.39
N GLY A 896 28.44 9.72 -1.06
CA GLY A 896 28.37 10.74 0.00
C GLY A 896 28.88 10.27 1.35
N HIS A 897 28.58 9.01 1.71
CA HIS A 897 28.99 8.37 2.97
C HIS A 897 30.50 8.35 3.20
N TYR A 898 31.26 8.32 2.11
CA TYR A 898 32.70 8.15 2.16
C TYR A 898 33.44 9.47 2.25
N PHE A 899 32.77 10.60 2.06
CA PHE A 899 33.41 11.91 2.13
C PHE A 899 33.83 12.25 3.57
N LEU A 900 35.02 12.82 3.70
CA LEU A 900 35.54 13.45 4.90
C LEU A 900 34.60 14.58 5.33
N ASP A 901 34.39 14.71 6.64
CA ASP A 901 33.49 15.72 7.21
C ASP A 901 33.95 17.14 6.83
N ASN A 902 35.27 17.32 6.73
CA ASN A 902 35.89 18.53 6.22
C ASN A 902 36.57 18.24 4.89
N LYS A 903 36.16 18.97 3.84
CA LYS A 903 36.83 18.92 2.54
C LYS A 903 38.31 19.23 2.69
N CYS A 904 39.18 18.46 2.03
CA CYS A 904 40.60 18.77 2.03
C CYS A 904 40.83 20.17 1.44
N SER A 905 41.77 20.92 2.03
CA SER A 905 42.09 22.28 1.61
C SER A 905 43.40 22.30 0.82
N ARG A 906 43.42 23.13 -0.23
CA ARG A 906 44.67 23.43 -0.94
C ARG A 906 45.46 24.41 -0.08
N LEU A 907 46.61 23.97 0.45
CA LEU A 907 47.50 24.86 1.21
C LEU A 907 47.89 26.07 0.32
N VAL A 908 48.06 27.27 0.90
CA VAL A 908 48.24 28.54 0.14
C VAL A 908 49.70 29.05 0.18
N TYR A 909 50.65 28.21 0.62
CA TYR A 909 52.06 28.58 0.80
C TYR A 909 52.93 28.29 -0.45
N PRO A 910 54.12 28.92 -0.62
CA PRO A 910 54.85 28.89 -1.88
C PRO A 910 55.31 27.46 -2.20
N PHE A 911 54.77 26.90 -3.28
CA PHE A 911 55.04 25.54 -3.72
C PHE A 911 56.19 25.48 -4.72
N ASP A 912 57.06 24.47 -4.59
CA ASP A 912 57.80 23.91 -5.72
C ASP A 912 56.84 22.96 -6.46
N ASN A 913 56.31 23.39 -7.62
CA ASN A 913 55.50 22.56 -8.51
C ASN A 913 54.28 21.86 -7.85
N SER A 914 53.60 22.53 -6.92
CA SER A 914 52.42 22.05 -6.15
C SER A 914 52.67 20.90 -5.16
N TRP A 915 53.93 20.66 -4.78
CA TRP A 915 54.31 19.72 -3.73
C TRP A 915 54.73 20.43 -2.44
N THR A 916 54.40 19.82 -1.31
CA THR A 916 55.01 20.09 0.00
C THR A 916 55.65 18.81 0.52
N LYS A 917 56.73 18.91 1.29
CA LYS A 917 57.42 17.73 1.83
C LYS A 917 57.90 17.98 3.25
N ASP A 918 57.76 16.97 4.09
CA ASP A 918 58.34 16.90 5.43
C ASP A 918 59.49 15.89 5.50
N CYS A 919 59.72 15.15 4.40
CA CYS A 919 60.86 14.25 4.28
C CYS A 919 62.19 15.01 4.11
N GLY A 920 63.19 14.65 4.92
CA GLY A 920 64.55 15.19 4.82
C GLY A 920 65.36 14.70 3.60
N MET A 921 64.80 13.83 2.76
CA MET A 921 65.47 13.27 1.58
C MET A 921 65.21 14.10 0.31
N ASN A 922 66.21 14.13 -0.58
CA ASN A 922 66.08 14.74 -1.90
C ASN A 922 65.43 13.74 -2.86
N MET A 923 64.32 14.13 -3.47
CA MET A 923 63.49 13.31 -4.36
C MET A 923 63.18 14.10 -5.63
N THR A 924 63.14 13.42 -6.78
CA THR A 924 62.68 13.98 -8.04
C THR A 924 61.19 13.74 -8.20
N LEU A 925 60.37 14.80 -8.11
CA LEU A 925 58.92 14.73 -8.21
C LEU A 925 58.42 15.31 -9.53
N PRO A 926 57.34 14.75 -10.12
CA PRO A 926 56.73 15.31 -11.32
C PRO A 926 56.02 16.63 -11.01
N MET A 927 55.87 17.49 -12.03
CA MET A 927 55.03 18.68 -11.93
C MET A 927 53.55 18.26 -11.95
N LEU A 928 52.80 18.66 -10.92
CA LEU A 928 51.38 18.30 -10.82
C LEU A 928 50.50 19.25 -11.65
N PRO A 929 49.40 18.74 -12.27
CA PRO A 929 48.41 19.56 -12.97
C PRO A 929 47.72 20.60 -12.08
N SER A 930 47.13 21.63 -12.69
CA SER A 930 46.29 22.60 -11.97
C SER A 930 45.06 21.90 -11.38
N GLY A 931 44.82 22.11 -10.08
CA GLY A 931 43.71 21.48 -9.36
C GLY A 931 44.14 20.40 -8.36
N ILE A 932 45.43 20.06 -8.29
CA ILE A 932 45.97 19.09 -7.32
C ILE A 932 47.08 19.72 -6.49
N SER A 933 47.11 19.40 -5.20
CA SER A 933 48.23 19.67 -4.31
C SER A 933 48.55 18.43 -3.49
N CYS A 934 49.81 18.04 -3.41
CA CYS A 934 50.22 16.86 -2.66
C CYS A 934 51.27 17.19 -1.58
N PHE A 935 51.23 16.42 -0.51
CA PHE A 935 52.13 16.47 0.63
C PHE A 935 52.85 15.11 0.78
N ILE A 936 54.18 15.14 0.89
CA ILE A 936 54.99 13.98 1.24
C ILE A 936 55.25 13.99 2.73
N THR A 937 54.84 12.91 3.39
CA THR A 937 55.02 12.69 4.82
C THR A 937 56.50 12.52 5.21
N ASP A 938 56.80 12.62 6.49
CA ASP A 938 58.11 12.37 7.10
C ASP A 938 58.71 10.99 6.76
N THR A 939 57.86 9.99 6.49
CA THR A 939 58.26 8.63 6.10
C THR A 939 58.90 8.52 4.71
N CYS A 940 58.86 9.59 3.89
CA CYS A 940 59.37 9.62 2.51
C CYS A 940 58.68 8.64 1.53
N THR A 941 57.72 7.85 2.02
CA THR A 941 56.99 6.80 1.30
C THR A 941 55.47 6.96 1.45
N GLY A 942 55.04 7.87 2.32
CA GLY A 942 53.66 8.33 2.45
C GLY A 942 53.40 9.63 1.69
N ILE A 943 52.31 9.66 0.93
CA ILE A 943 51.85 10.77 0.09
C ILE A 943 50.36 11.02 0.39
N GLN A 944 49.98 12.28 0.51
CA GLN A 944 48.59 12.71 0.69
C GLN A 944 48.30 13.83 -0.31
N CYS A 945 47.30 13.66 -1.14
CA CYS A 945 46.94 14.56 -2.21
C CYS A 945 45.51 15.09 -2.03
N CYS A 946 45.31 16.38 -2.24
CA CYS A 946 43.99 16.99 -2.33
C CYS A 946 43.69 17.35 -3.79
N VAL A 947 42.62 16.80 -4.34
CA VAL A 947 42.26 16.82 -5.77
C VAL A 947 40.92 17.54 -5.96
N MET A 948 40.90 18.63 -6.71
CA MET A 948 39.67 19.34 -7.05
C MET A 948 38.98 18.71 -8.25
N ASN A 949 37.69 18.39 -8.10
CA ASN A 949 36.81 18.01 -9.20
C ASN A 949 35.77 19.10 -9.45
N ASN A 950 35.80 19.70 -10.64
CA ASN A 950 34.91 20.80 -10.97
C ASN A 950 33.47 20.35 -11.25
N LEU A 951 33.29 19.17 -11.85
CA LEU A 951 31.96 18.63 -12.16
C LEU A 951 31.21 18.28 -10.87
N LEU A 952 31.93 17.66 -9.93
CA LEU A 952 31.43 17.31 -8.60
C LEU A 952 31.50 18.50 -7.62
N GLN A 953 32.08 19.65 -7.96
CA GLN A 953 32.19 20.83 -7.07
C GLN A 953 32.72 20.49 -5.65
N GLN A 954 33.65 19.54 -5.57
CA GLN A 954 34.16 18.95 -4.33
C GLN A 954 35.68 18.76 -4.46
N THR A 955 36.40 18.79 -3.34
CA THR A 955 37.80 18.36 -3.26
C THR A 955 37.88 17.00 -2.57
N PHE A 956 38.73 16.13 -3.11
CA PHE A 956 38.93 14.76 -2.64
C PHE A 956 40.35 14.55 -2.11
N GLU A 957 40.48 13.98 -0.92
CA GLU A 957 41.73 13.51 -0.34
C GLU A 957 42.03 12.09 -0.79
N VAL A 958 43.25 11.87 -1.27
CA VAL A 958 43.78 10.56 -1.62
C VAL A 958 45.11 10.37 -0.92
N SER A 959 45.26 9.29 -0.16
CA SER A 959 46.53 8.95 0.48
C SER A 959 47.11 7.63 -0.01
N PHE A 960 48.44 7.54 0.03
CA PHE A 960 49.21 6.37 -0.35
C PHE A 960 50.37 6.26 0.63
N LEU A 961 50.48 5.15 1.36
CA LEU A 961 51.56 4.89 2.32
C LEU A 961 52.13 3.50 2.12
N LEU A 962 53.43 3.44 1.83
CA LEU A 962 54.17 2.20 1.70
C LEU A 962 55.11 2.00 2.90
N ASP A 963 54.66 1.22 3.89
CA ASP A 963 55.43 0.92 5.10
C ASP A 963 56.15 -0.43 4.97
N SER A 964 57.41 -0.37 4.55
CA SER A 964 58.25 -1.56 4.42
C SER A 964 58.61 -2.22 5.75
N CYS A 965 58.56 -1.49 6.87
CA CYS A 965 58.95 -2.01 8.18
C CYS A 965 57.84 -2.84 8.82
N ASN A 966 56.60 -2.38 8.69
CA ASN A 966 55.41 -3.12 9.12
C ASN A 966 54.83 -4.01 8.00
N ARG A 967 55.49 -4.07 6.84
CA ARG A 967 55.08 -4.86 5.65
C ARG A 967 53.64 -4.55 5.22
N LYS A 968 53.29 -3.26 5.17
CA LYS A 968 51.92 -2.78 4.93
C LYS A 968 51.90 -1.73 3.81
N LEU A 969 51.00 -1.92 2.84
CA LEU A 969 50.58 -0.89 1.89
C LEU A 969 49.21 -0.37 2.35
N SER A 970 49.06 0.94 2.47
CA SER A 970 47.80 1.60 2.79
C SER A 970 47.47 2.61 1.71
N ILE A 971 46.25 2.55 1.15
CA ILE A 971 45.76 3.51 0.16
C ILE A 971 44.40 4.00 0.65
N SER A 972 44.12 5.29 0.57
CA SER A 972 42.80 5.83 0.90
C SER A 972 42.27 6.79 -0.14
N ILE A 973 40.94 6.83 -0.28
CA ILE A 973 40.18 7.87 -0.96
C ILE A 973 39.15 8.33 0.07
N GLU A 974 39.25 9.57 0.53
CA GLU A 974 38.45 10.12 1.62
C GLU A 974 38.48 9.19 2.87
N LYS A 975 37.33 8.76 3.39
CA LYS A 975 37.21 7.85 4.55
C LYS A 975 37.54 6.39 4.22
N ILE A 976 37.51 5.97 2.94
CA ILE A 976 37.81 4.58 2.56
C ILE A 976 39.30 4.35 2.64
N GLN A 977 39.70 3.31 3.37
CA GLN A 977 41.10 2.87 3.43
C GLN A 977 41.23 1.37 3.08
N TYR A 978 42.08 1.10 2.09
CA TYR A 978 42.49 -0.24 1.69
C TYR A 978 43.89 -0.55 2.23
N ASN A 979 44.00 -1.62 3.02
CA ASN A 979 45.26 -2.07 3.62
C ASN A 979 45.63 -3.45 3.07
N ASN A 980 46.78 -3.55 2.41
CA ASN A 980 47.30 -4.82 1.89
C ASN A 980 48.63 -5.18 2.58
N THR A 981 48.88 -6.47 2.79
CA THR A 981 50.18 -6.94 3.25
C THR A 981 51.16 -7.00 2.09
N LEU A 982 52.41 -6.61 2.34
CA LEU A 982 53.48 -6.72 1.35
C LEU A 982 54.03 -8.16 1.25
N LEU A 983 53.57 -9.10 2.08
CA LEU A 983 54.03 -10.50 2.05
C LEU A 983 53.60 -11.24 0.78
N ASP A 984 52.34 -11.09 0.38
CA ASP A 984 51.75 -11.76 -0.78
C ASP A 984 51.55 -10.80 -1.98
N PHE A 985 52.15 -9.61 -1.93
CA PHE A 985 51.98 -8.58 -2.95
C PHE A 985 52.79 -8.88 -4.22
N LYS A 986 52.13 -8.88 -5.40
CA LYS A 986 52.83 -9.07 -6.68
C LYS A 986 53.35 -7.74 -7.21
N PHE A 987 54.64 -7.50 -7.06
CA PHE A 987 55.35 -6.33 -7.61
C PHE A 987 55.33 -6.32 -9.15
N GLY A 988 55.35 -5.13 -9.74
CA GLY A 988 55.32 -4.91 -11.20
C GLY A 988 53.94 -5.09 -11.86
N THR A 989 52.89 -5.36 -11.09
CA THR A 989 51.51 -5.45 -11.57
C THR A 989 50.77 -4.12 -11.33
N TYR A 990 49.88 -3.73 -12.24
CA TYR A 990 48.97 -2.61 -12.03
C TYR A 990 47.76 -3.06 -11.21
N TYR A 991 47.42 -2.25 -10.22
CA TYR A 991 46.25 -2.41 -9.38
C TYR A 991 45.37 -1.16 -9.48
N SER A 992 44.07 -1.35 -9.28
CA SER A 992 43.09 -0.28 -9.17
C SER A 992 42.41 -0.33 -7.81
N PHE A 993 42.15 0.85 -7.26
CA PHE A 993 41.36 1.05 -6.06
C PHE A 993 40.30 2.11 -6.37
N SER A 994 39.02 1.77 -6.22
CA SER A 994 37.90 2.58 -6.69
C SER A 994 36.95 2.96 -5.57
N LEU A 995 36.45 4.20 -5.58
CA LEU A 995 35.28 4.65 -4.84
C LEU A 995 34.07 4.60 -5.78
N GLN A 996 33.26 3.55 -5.62
CA GLN A 996 31.99 3.32 -6.33
C GLN A 996 32.08 3.42 -7.87
N GLY A 997 33.21 3.01 -8.45
CA GLY A 997 33.47 3.09 -9.90
C GLY A 997 33.84 4.51 -10.40
N ILE A 998 33.47 5.55 -9.65
CA ILE A 998 33.56 6.95 -10.11
C ILE A 998 34.92 7.57 -9.87
N ILE A 999 35.55 7.35 -8.71
CA ILE A 999 36.90 7.87 -8.41
C ILE A 999 37.85 6.69 -8.28
N GLN A 1000 38.83 6.58 -9.19
CA GLN A 1000 39.73 5.45 -9.25
C GLN A 1000 41.19 5.88 -9.10
N VAL A 1001 41.92 5.19 -8.23
CA VAL A 1001 43.38 5.28 -8.10
C VAL A 1001 43.99 4.06 -8.77
N GLN A 1002 44.75 4.27 -9.85
CA GLN A 1002 45.53 3.22 -10.49
C GLN A 1002 47.00 3.35 -10.10
N TYR A 1003 47.61 2.27 -9.62
CA TYR A 1003 48.99 2.27 -9.15
C TYR A 1003 49.76 1.00 -9.53
N SER A 1004 51.08 1.12 -9.64
CA SER A 1004 52.00 -0.02 -9.72
C SER A 1004 53.23 0.24 -8.87
N ILE A 1005 53.73 -0.81 -8.23
CA ILE A 1005 54.90 -0.76 -7.35
C ILE A 1005 55.88 -1.84 -7.82
N GLU A 1006 57.11 -1.44 -8.12
CA GLU A 1006 58.23 -2.35 -8.34
C GLU A 1006 59.24 -2.22 -7.21
N ASP A 1007 59.76 -3.35 -6.76
CA ASP A 1007 60.82 -3.40 -5.76
C ASP A 1007 62.20 -3.34 -6.44
N LEU A 1008 62.91 -2.22 -6.30
CA LEU A 1008 64.31 -2.08 -6.72
C LEU A 1008 65.24 -2.46 -5.57
N TYR A 1009 65.30 -3.75 -5.26
CA TYR A 1009 65.97 -4.27 -4.06
C TYR A 1009 67.43 -3.83 -3.93
N THR A 1010 68.18 -3.85 -5.04
CA THR A 1010 69.61 -3.48 -5.07
C THR A 1010 69.85 -1.98 -4.88
N GLU A 1011 68.87 -1.15 -5.21
CA GLU A 1011 68.99 0.31 -5.12
C GLU A 1011 68.42 0.86 -3.81
N MET A 1012 67.72 0.04 -3.01
CA MET A 1012 66.97 0.48 -1.83
C MET A 1012 65.88 1.53 -2.15
N TYR A 1013 65.22 1.38 -3.29
CA TYR A 1013 64.06 2.19 -3.69
C TYR A 1013 62.86 1.32 -4.08
N PHE A 1014 61.67 1.91 -4.04
CA PHE A 1014 60.50 1.44 -4.76
C PHE A 1014 60.29 2.33 -5.98
N LEU A 1015 59.99 1.74 -7.14
CA LEU A 1015 59.53 2.49 -8.31
C LEU A 1015 58.01 2.48 -8.30
N VAL A 1016 57.41 3.67 -8.18
CA VAL A 1016 55.96 3.82 -8.05
C VAL A 1016 55.38 4.63 -9.20
N ASN A 1017 54.32 4.09 -9.79
CA ASN A 1017 53.41 4.81 -10.68
C ASN A 1017 52.06 4.95 -9.98
N MET A 1018 51.46 6.14 -10.06
CA MET A 1018 50.16 6.42 -9.46
C MET A 1018 49.43 7.48 -10.28
N LYS A 1019 48.16 7.23 -10.64
CA LYS A 1019 47.26 8.22 -11.23
C LYS A 1019 45.86 8.12 -10.61
N ILE A 1020 45.15 9.23 -10.64
CA ILE A 1020 43.76 9.37 -10.18
C ILE A 1020 42.88 9.61 -11.40
N GLN A 1021 41.76 8.92 -11.50
CA GLN A 1021 40.84 8.94 -12.63
C GLN A 1021 39.42 9.20 -12.12
N PHE A 1022 38.66 9.99 -12.87
CA PHE A 1022 37.23 10.18 -12.65
C PHE A 1022 36.48 9.58 -13.84
N CYS A 1023 35.66 8.59 -13.54
CA CYS A 1023 34.93 7.79 -14.51
C CYS A 1023 33.43 8.03 -14.31
N TYR A 1024 32.74 8.48 -15.35
CA TYR A 1024 31.31 8.85 -15.25
C TYR A 1024 30.41 7.99 -16.13
N GLU A 1025 31.01 7.08 -16.88
CA GLU A 1025 30.34 6.20 -17.82
C GLU A 1025 30.86 4.78 -17.59
N SER A 1026 29.95 3.83 -17.48
CA SER A 1026 30.25 2.38 -17.37
C SER A 1026 30.67 1.77 -18.71
N THR A 1027 30.49 2.48 -19.82
CA THR A 1027 30.94 2.07 -21.16
C THR A 1027 32.01 3.01 -21.70
N GLU A 1028 32.91 2.50 -22.55
CA GLU A 1028 34.00 3.30 -23.14
C GLU A 1028 33.47 4.50 -23.97
N PRO A 1029 34.06 5.71 -23.83
CA PRO A 1029 35.19 6.03 -22.96
C PRO A 1029 34.78 6.26 -21.49
N GLN A 1030 35.20 5.37 -20.59
CA GLN A 1030 34.73 5.34 -19.19
C GLN A 1030 35.32 6.49 -18.35
N CYS A 1031 36.62 6.79 -18.54
CA CYS A 1031 37.41 7.66 -17.66
C CYS A 1031 38.08 8.81 -18.42
N ASN A 1032 37.31 9.86 -18.74
CA ASN A 1032 37.79 10.98 -19.56
C ASN A 1032 38.69 11.98 -18.79
N HIS A 1033 38.64 12.00 -17.46
CA HIS A 1033 39.46 12.89 -16.63
C HIS A 1033 40.46 12.08 -15.81
N GLN A 1034 41.75 12.22 -16.10
CA GLN A 1034 42.83 11.56 -15.36
C GLN A 1034 43.96 12.52 -14.99
N PHE A 1035 44.55 12.29 -13.83
CA PHE A 1035 45.65 13.06 -13.28
C PHE A 1035 46.78 12.13 -12.85
N ILE A 1036 47.96 12.29 -13.46
CA ILE A 1036 49.15 11.52 -13.11
C ILE A 1036 49.80 12.16 -11.88
N ILE A 1037 49.90 11.41 -10.78
CA ILE A 1037 50.48 11.87 -9.51
C ILE A 1037 51.95 11.46 -9.43
N LEU A 1038 52.25 10.19 -9.72
CA LEU A 1038 53.60 9.64 -9.79
C LEU A 1038 53.80 8.93 -11.11
N GLN A 1039 54.94 9.19 -11.75
CA GLN A 1039 55.36 8.48 -12.95
C GLN A 1039 56.83 8.08 -12.78
N ASN A 1040 57.10 6.78 -12.78
CA ASN A 1040 58.41 6.19 -12.56
C ASN A 1040 59.17 6.85 -11.39
N THR A 1041 58.46 7.15 -10.30
CA THR A 1041 59.02 7.91 -9.18
C THR A 1041 59.69 6.97 -8.19
N LYS A 1042 60.96 7.25 -7.86
CA LYS A 1042 61.73 6.45 -6.89
C LYS A 1042 61.43 6.92 -5.46
N LEU A 1043 60.79 6.06 -4.66
CA LEU A 1043 60.57 6.29 -3.22
C LEU A 1043 61.62 5.51 -2.41
N PRO A 1044 62.37 6.16 -1.50
CA PRO A 1044 63.45 5.50 -0.76
C PRO A 1044 62.94 4.52 0.29
N LYS A 1045 63.57 3.34 0.40
CA LYS A 1045 63.28 2.38 1.47
C LYS A 1045 63.90 2.84 2.78
N ARG A 1046 63.09 2.88 3.85
CA ARG A 1046 63.59 3.21 5.19
C ARG A 1046 64.35 2.02 5.78
N GLN A 1047 65.47 2.29 6.46
CA GLN A 1047 66.10 1.29 7.32
C GLN A 1047 65.26 1.14 8.59
N CYS A 1048 64.75 -0.06 8.84
CA CYS A 1048 63.93 -0.36 10.01
C CYS A 1048 64.82 -0.50 11.24
N ASP A 1049 64.52 0.27 12.30
CA ASP A 1049 65.21 0.15 13.58
C ASP A 1049 64.61 -0.98 14.42
N TRP A 1050 65.23 -2.15 14.33
CA TRP A 1050 64.83 -3.35 15.07
C TRP A 1050 65.27 -3.32 16.56
N ASN A 1051 65.91 -2.25 17.04
CA ASN A 1051 66.35 -2.13 18.44
C ASN A 1051 65.31 -1.45 19.37
N SER A 1052 64.13 -1.09 18.86
CA SER A 1052 63.03 -0.60 19.70
C SER A 1052 62.25 -1.80 20.29
N GLY A 1053 62.29 -1.95 21.61
CA GLY A 1053 61.58 -3.02 22.32
C GLY A 1053 60.07 -3.00 22.05
N PHE A 1054 59.42 -4.16 22.20
CA PHE A 1054 57.98 -4.34 22.01
C PHE A 1054 57.16 -3.20 22.61
N SER A 1055 56.43 -2.48 21.76
CA SER A 1055 55.44 -1.48 22.14
C SER A 1055 54.14 -2.18 22.54
N THR A 1056 53.95 -2.42 23.83
CA THR A 1056 52.61 -2.56 24.43
C THR A 1056 52.60 -1.90 25.82
N PRO A 1057 51.77 -0.87 26.07
CA PRO A 1057 51.50 -0.41 27.42
C PRO A 1057 50.24 -1.10 28.00
N GLY A 1058 50.43 -1.97 29.00
CA GLY A 1058 49.49 -2.09 30.14
C GLY A 1058 48.74 -3.41 30.38
N LYS A 1059 49.32 -4.25 31.28
CA LYS A 1059 48.72 -5.25 32.21
C LYS A 1059 48.04 -6.49 31.58
N SER A 1060 48.36 -7.74 31.92
CA SER A 1060 48.88 -8.31 33.17
C SER A 1060 49.51 -9.70 32.96
N SER A 1061 50.22 -10.16 34.00
CA SER A 1061 51.07 -11.34 34.15
C SER A 1061 50.47 -12.71 33.81
N LEU A 1062 51.29 -13.58 33.21
CA LEU A 1062 51.39 -15.01 33.57
C LEU A 1062 52.76 -15.54 33.08
N GLY A 1063 53.49 -16.19 33.99
CA GLY A 1063 54.85 -16.70 33.75
C GLY A 1063 54.89 -18.18 33.35
N PHE A 1064 56.13 -18.61 33.01
CA PHE A 1064 56.64 -19.98 32.80
C PHE A 1064 56.26 -20.66 31.47
N PHE A 1065 57.07 -21.47 30.78
CA PHE A 1065 58.43 -22.06 30.87
C PHE A 1065 58.94 -22.15 29.39
N PHE A 1066 60.23 -22.07 29.07
CA PHE A 1066 61.02 -23.27 28.82
C PHE A 1066 62.50 -23.01 29.07
N SER A 1067 63.06 -23.84 29.94
CA SER A 1067 64.47 -23.98 30.23
C SER A 1067 65.27 -24.49 29.03
N SER A 1068 66.45 -23.91 28.88
CA SER A 1068 67.68 -24.49 28.32
C SER A 1068 67.64 -25.98 27.93
N SER A 1069 67.87 -26.27 26.65
CA SER A 1069 68.61 -27.45 26.18
C SER A 1069 69.08 -27.22 24.75
N ASN A 1070 70.39 -27.37 24.56
CA ASN A 1070 71.12 -27.22 23.30
C ASN A 1070 70.54 -28.11 22.19
N VAL A 1071 70.40 -27.58 20.97
CA VAL A 1071 70.51 -28.38 19.74
C VAL A 1071 71.42 -27.66 18.76
N VAL A 1072 72.42 -28.42 18.32
CA VAL A 1072 73.57 -28.07 17.50
C VAL A 1072 73.14 -27.88 16.05
N ILE A 1073 73.71 -26.86 15.40
CA ILE A 1073 73.67 -26.60 13.96
C ILE A 1073 74.46 -27.72 13.25
N ALA A 1074 73.84 -28.40 12.29
CA ALA A 1074 74.55 -29.17 11.27
C ALA A 1074 74.16 -28.63 9.88
N ASN A 1075 75.18 -28.17 9.15
CA ASN A 1075 75.11 -27.73 7.76
C ASN A 1075 74.72 -28.89 6.82
N SER A 1076 73.79 -28.62 5.91
CA SER A 1076 73.94 -28.83 4.46
C SER A 1076 72.86 -28.08 3.70
#